data_AF-A0A2P6VW49-F1
#
_entry.id   AF-A0A2P6VW49-F1
#
_cell.length_a   1.000
_cell.length_b   1.000
_cell.length_c   1.000
_cell.angle_alpha   90.00
_cell.angle_beta   90.00
_cell.angle_gamma   90.00
#
_symmetry.space_group_name_H-M   'P 1'
#
loop_
_entity.id
_entity.type
_entity.pdbx_description
1 polymer ?
#
loop_
_entity_poly.entity_id
_entity_poly.type
_entity_poly.pdbx_seq_one_letter_code
_entity_poly.pdbx_strand_id
1 'polypeptide(L)'
;MVEKFRAVDGVKTIVGFGEWGTSDWTKFEDAVNKSQILGTQLLWSTYRDQGYPITDAAERIDTILSELKTKFPDPVHPDQTFIYDFGVSSWGDDGSGGSNYTNEEEQAQEIAELRYQSDTFNEEYDLQGFIFRSLNDDGNENEWHGPAECCWGYASEYMDYKKDGFYEVQDWLRQEDTATADTLHSTIQAENFDTKHVGRLVDNTKYNGDQAWNIAANGSIETIETNHNPGDRNITIKAEGQQALDELPHMQLFANGELVDEWDVYDGKIESYNTQVDLPEGDITFEIRFTNNYYNDNTGENRDLFVDIVFIGDPDLQDTQAEDFTTHNVGSKVTGNQYSHDEAWGLWTNGSIQDTQHNPYPGPHDITIKAEGQAANGQLPHMQLYANGAFIDEWDVYDGKVESYSTRADLPGGDVTFEIKFTNNYKTDTDDRNLIVDVLHLGEADLPQATQTENFDTKKVGSLVTGDEYSYDEAWGLWENGSIRQTETNAIPGEREITIHAEGEKANGERPHMQLFANGELVDEWDVDDGTVEAYSTRADLSNGDVTWEIRFTNDDYNSDTGEDRNLIVDSLHVSEAGVPLSHDEAEAMTCSVGSESEDSEASNGAYWNLDQNGDCSISFSVSESGSHQLNVWARGDPINGDEWPYMEAWIDGEKVANWTVANDTWHRPRVTVDLAAGGHTLELRYTNDNVVGGDDRNLHIDVTKIDRHLHEIWRGQAEAMACTDGNPGDDEKASNDTRWNLQDDGYCQTPLTVDNDGTHRLRIRALGDPIDGSHWPSMEAWIDGNLVKNWTVDSADWKTYTTKVDLSEGAHNLEIRYTNNHAHNGEDNDLLLDAAYLDERHIVRWVEQAEAMTCDVGDDEPDSKASSDTYWNLWTEGSCQDTATVDEATNELRVIARGEPANGQWPYMEAYVNGNVIANWTVNHDYWTKYTVPLSVAAGSHDVEIRFTNDAYTDTEDRNLHVDVVSMRG
;
A
#
# COMPACT_ATOMS: atom_id res chain seq x y z
N MET A 1 8.45 10.91 -64.93
CA MET A 1 8.01 9.68 -64.26
C MET A 1 7.21 10.05 -63.01
N VAL A 2 7.76 10.89 -62.14
CA VAL A 2 7.10 11.49 -60.96
C VAL A 2 5.70 12.05 -61.25
N GLU A 3 5.51 12.85 -62.32
CA GLU A 3 4.18 13.38 -62.71
C GLU A 3 3.10 12.31 -62.95
N LYS A 4 3.47 11.10 -63.37
CA LYS A 4 2.50 10.02 -63.60
C LYS A 4 2.02 9.40 -62.29
N PHE A 5 2.86 9.41 -61.25
CA PHE A 5 2.53 8.87 -59.94
C PHE A 5 1.75 9.88 -59.09
N ARG A 6 2.04 11.19 -59.23
CA ARG A 6 1.25 12.27 -58.61
C ARG A 6 -0.24 12.26 -58.98
N ALA A 7 -0.60 11.66 -60.12
CA ALA A 7 -1.98 11.60 -60.59
C ALA A 7 -2.78 10.42 -60.01
N VAL A 8 -2.16 9.60 -59.15
CA VAL A 8 -2.81 8.48 -58.47
C VAL A 8 -3.18 8.95 -57.06
N ASP A 9 -4.48 9.03 -56.78
CA ASP A 9 -4.98 9.40 -55.45
C ASP A 9 -4.42 8.46 -54.38
N GLY A 10 -3.95 9.05 -53.27
CA GLY A 10 -3.33 8.33 -52.16
C GLY A 10 -1.83 8.03 -52.32
N VAL A 11 -1.20 8.35 -53.46
CA VAL A 11 0.24 8.12 -53.66
C VAL A 11 1.03 9.42 -53.51
N LYS A 12 1.93 9.47 -52.51
CA LYS A 12 2.95 10.53 -52.39
C LYS A 12 4.23 10.12 -53.10
N THR A 13 4.91 11.08 -53.72
CA THR A 13 6.17 10.87 -54.43
C THR A 13 7.33 11.49 -53.67
N ILE A 14 8.31 10.67 -53.31
CA ILE A 14 9.54 11.10 -52.64
C ILE A 14 10.66 11.14 -53.68
N VAL A 15 11.45 12.23 -53.68
CA VAL A 15 12.75 12.25 -54.35
C VAL A 15 13.83 12.12 -53.29
N GLY A 16 14.47 10.95 -53.25
CA GLY A 16 15.51 10.62 -52.29
C GLY A 16 16.92 10.95 -52.79
N PHE A 17 17.75 11.52 -51.91
CA PHE A 17 19.17 11.75 -52.14
C PHE A 17 20.02 10.90 -51.19
N GLY A 18 21.04 10.22 -51.72
CA GLY A 18 22.05 9.60 -50.87
C GLY A 18 22.96 10.64 -50.19
N GLU A 19 23.46 10.31 -49.00
CA GLU A 19 24.40 11.13 -48.20
C GLU A 19 25.70 11.50 -48.93
N TRP A 20 26.10 10.77 -49.97
CA TRP A 20 27.36 11.04 -50.66
C TRP A 20 27.23 12.08 -51.76
N GLY A 21 28.04 13.14 -51.64
CA GLY A 21 28.19 14.14 -52.69
C GLY A 21 27.05 15.15 -52.75
N THR A 22 26.69 15.77 -51.62
CA THR A 22 25.61 16.78 -51.50
C THR A 22 25.77 17.98 -52.43
N SER A 23 26.99 18.22 -52.94
CA SER A 23 27.26 19.19 -54.01
C SER A 23 26.55 18.88 -55.33
N ASP A 24 26.16 17.62 -55.59
CA ASP A 24 25.52 17.17 -56.82
C ASP A 24 24.00 17.14 -56.75
N TRP A 25 23.39 17.31 -55.56
CA TRP A 25 21.94 17.23 -55.37
C TRP A 25 21.19 18.26 -56.23
N THR A 26 21.75 19.46 -56.40
CA THR A 26 21.16 20.55 -57.22
C THR A 26 21.10 20.22 -58.72
N LYS A 27 21.70 19.12 -59.19
CA LYS A 27 21.58 18.69 -60.60
C LYS A 27 20.19 18.14 -60.94
N PHE A 28 19.33 17.91 -59.95
CA PHE A 28 18.02 17.26 -60.10
C PHE A 28 16.82 18.18 -59.79
N GLU A 29 16.97 19.50 -59.92
CA GLU A 29 15.93 20.50 -59.63
C GLU A 29 14.55 20.22 -60.28
N ASP A 30 14.50 19.72 -61.52
CA ASP A 30 13.20 19.39 -62.16
C ASP A 30 12.49 18.19 -61.52
N ALA A 31 13.24 17.25 -60.94
CA ALA A 31 12.65 16.14 -60.19
C ALA A 31 12.17 16.61 -58.81
N VAL A 32 13.00 17.41 -58.12
CA VAL A 32 12.69 18.05 -56.83
C VAL A 32 11.42 18.86 -56.91
N ASN A 33 11.26 19.73 -57.92
CA ASN A 33 10.07 20.55 -58.11
C ASN A 33 8.79 19.77 -58.43
N LYS A 34 8.90 18.46 -58.69
CA LYS A 34 7.77 17.59 -59.06
C LYS A 34 7.44 16.56 -57.98
N SER A 35 8.32 16.33 -57.01
CA SER A 35 8.04 15.48 -55.84
C SER A 35 7.00 16.08 -54.91
N GLN A 36 6.58 15.35 -53.89
CA GLN A 36 5.77 15.89 -52.78
C GLN A 36 6.57 15.93 -51.47
N ILE A 37 7.60 15.10 -51.35
CA ILE A 37 8.48 14.98 -50.18
C ILE A 37 9.92 14.92 -50.69
N LEU A 38 10.83 15.57 -49.96
CA LEU A 38 12.26 15.42 -50.17
C LEU A 38 12.82 14.42 -49.17
N GLY A 39 13.51 13.41 -49.69
CA GLY A 39 14.08 12.32 -48.91
C GLY A 39 15.60 12.40 -48.85
N THR A 40 16.22 11.97 -47.75
CA THR A 40 17.65 11.62 -47.75
C THR A 40 17.92 10.26 -47.09
N GLN A 41 19.06 9.66 -47.39
CA GLN A 41 19.54 8.41 -46.81
C GLN A 41 20.80 8.72 -46.00
N LEU A 42 20.92 8.09 -44.83
CA LEU A 42 22.08 8.18 -43.94
C LEU A 42 22.47 6.75 -43.57
N LEU A 43 23.62 6.27 -44.05
CA LEU A 43 24.10 4.91 -43.76
C LEU A 43 25.38 5.04 -42.96
N TRP A 44 25.37 4.59 -41.72
CA TRP A 44 26.49 4.68 -40.79
C TRP A 44 27.07 3.29 -40.50
N SER A 45 28.40 3.22 -40.46
CA SER A 45 29.13 2.05 -39.97
C SER A 45 30.35 2.52 -39.17
N THR A 46 30.48 2.09 -37.91
CA THR A 46 31.62 2.48 -37.05
C THR A 46 32.98 2.05 -37.64
N TYR A 47 32.98 1.02 -38.50
CA TYR A 47 34.16 0.54 -39.20
C TYR A 47 34.50 1.33 -40.47
N ARG A 48 33.50 1.81 -41.22
CA ARG A 48 33.70 2.62 -42.44
C ARG A 48 34.00 4.08 -42.10
N ASP A 49 33.30 4.63 -41.12
CA ASP A 49 33.34 6.04 -40.73
C ASP A 49 34.24 6.25 -39.50
N GLN A 50 35.42 5.59 -39.48
CA GLN A 50 36.33 5.57 -38.33
C GLN A 50 36.67 6.99 -37.85
N GLY A 51 36.33 7.30 -36.59
CA GLY A 51 36.62 8.57 -35.94
C GLY A 51 35.42 9.31 -35.34
N TYR A 52 34.21 8.79 -35.53
CA TYR A 52 32.99 9.32 -34.92
C TYR A 52 32.23 8.17 -34.20
N PRO A 53 31.95 8.29 -32.89
CA PRO A 53 31.12 7.32 -32.18
C PRO A 53 29.69 7.30 -32.73
N ILE A 54 28.97 6.20 -32.49
CA ILE A 54 27.59 6.04 -32.96
C ILE A 54 26.63 7.03 -32.28
N THR A 55 27.00 7.53 -31.09
CA THR A 55 26.31 8.52 -30.25
C THR A 55 26.20 9.93 -30.85
N ASP A 56 26.73 10.14 -32.06
CA ASP A 56 26.70 11.44 -32.76
C ASP A 56 25.72 11.41 -33.97
N ALA A 57 24.81 10.43 -34.06
CA ALA A 57 23.95 10.27 -35.24
C ALA A 57 22.95 11.44 -35.36
N ALA A 58 22.50 11.98 -34.23
CA ALA A 58 21.61 13.12 -34.18
C ALA A 58 22.21 14.40 -34.78
N GLU A 59 23.46 14.73 -34.44
CA GLU A 59 24.18 15.90 -34.99
C GLU A 59 24.34 15.77 -36.52
N ARG A 60 24.47 14.54 -37.02
CA ARG A 60 24.61 14.28 -38.46
C ARG A 60 23.28 14.33 -39.20
N ILE A 61 22.18 13.91 -38.56
CA ILE A 61 20.82 14.10 -39.07
C ILE A 61 20.50 15.60 -39.17
N ASP A 62 20.81 16.37 -38.14
CA ASP A 62 20.71 17.83 -38.14
C ASP A 62 21.47 18.43 -39.33
N THR A 63 22.74 18.05 -39.48
CA THR A 63 23.60 18.55 -40.56
C THR A 63 23.02 18.23 -41.95
N ILE A 64 22.57 17.00 -42.20
CA ILE A 64 22.10 16.60 -43.53
C ILE A 64 20.73 17.20 -43.89
N LEU A 65 19.84 17.35 -42.91
CA LEU A 65 18.56 18.02 -43.08
C LEU A 65 18.73 19.53 -43.29
N SER A 66 19.67 20.14 -42.57
CA SER A 66 20.07 21.54 -42.77
C SER A 66 20.64 21.81 -44.17
N GLU A 67 21.48 20.90 -44.69
CA GLU A 67 21.96 20.98 -46.07
C GLU A 67 20.83 20.84 -47.10
N LEU A 68 19.87 19.95 -46.85
CA LEU A 68 18.71 19.74 -47.72
C LEU A 68 17.83 21.00 -47.78
N LYS A 69 17.47 21.58 -46.61
CA LYS A 69 16.71 22.85 -46.52
C LYS A 69 17.47 24.01 -47.17
N THR A 70 18.78 24.11 -46.95
CA THR A 70 19.60 25.21 -47.50
C THR A 70 19.69 25.17 -49.02
N LYS A 71 19.77 23.98 -49.63
CA LYS A 71 19.92 23.84 -51.09
C LYS A 71 18.58 23.94 -51.83
N PHE A 72 17.47 23.60 -51.18
CA PHE A 72 16.13 23.67 -51.75
C PHE A 72 15.17 24.51 -50.88
N PRO A 73 15.47 25.80 -50.65
CA PRO A 73 14.58 26.70 -49.92
C PRO A 73 13.37 27.04 -50.80
N ASP A 74 12.18 26.63 -50.37
CA ASP A 74 11.02 26.34 -51.21
C ASP A 74 10.39 27.54 -51.98
N PRO A 75 9.80 27.28 -53.17
CA PRO A 75 8.48 27.85 -53.44
C PRO A 75 7.45 26.91 -54.15
N VAL A 76 7.58 25.58 -54.12
CA VAL A 76 6.65 24.63 -54.78
C VAL A 76 6.18 23.46 -53.89
N HIS A 77 6.80 23.19 -52.73
CA HIS A 77 6.46 22.13 -51.77
C HIS A 77 6.51 22.66 -50.33
N PRO A 78 5.34 22.90 -49.69
CA PRO A 78 5.35 23.26 -48.29
C PRO A 78 5.88 22.08 -47.46
N ASP A 79 7.05 22.29 -46.86
CA ASP A 79 7.32 21.89 -45.48
C ASP A 79 7.28 20.37 -45.20
N GLN A 80 7.87 19.48 -46.02
CA GLN A 80 7.96 18.04 -45.69
C GLN A 80 9.29 17.39 -46.12
N THR A 81 10.13 17.02 -45.14
CA THR A 81 11.35 16.21 -45.32
C THR A 81 11.17 14.80 -44.75
N PHE A 82 12.01 13.85 -45.18
CA PHE A 82 11.92 12.45 -44.76
C PHE A 82 13.29 11.76 -44.83
N ILE A 83 13.63 10.88 -43.91
CA ILE A 83 14.83 10.03 -44.04
C ILE A 83 14.38 8.62 -44.42
N TYR A 84 14.60 8.23 -45.66
CA TYR A 84 13.98 6.99 -46.18
C TYR A 84 14.82 5.73 -45.94
N ASP A 85 16.05 5.87 -45.45
CA ASP A 85 16.95 4.75 -45.13
C ASP A 85 18.05 5.24 -44.17
N PHE A 86 17.81 5.10 -42.87
CA PHE A 86 18.77 5.29 -41.78
C PHE A 86 19.35 3.94 -41.36
N GLY A 87 20.56 3.62 -41.81
CA GLY A 87 21.22 2.36 -41.45
C GLY A 87 22.31 2.60 -40.42
N VAL A 88 22.34 1.85 -39.33
CA VAL A 88 23.45 1.86 -38.36
C VAL A 88 24.06 0.47 -38.23
N SER A 89 25.39 0.41 -38.15
CA SER A 89 26.12 -0.82 -37.84
C SER A 89 27.36 -0.53 -37.00
N SER A 90 27.65 -1.38 -36.02
CA SER A 90 28.83 -1.24 -35.15
C SER A 90 29.70 -2.52 -35.14
N TRP A 91 31.01 -2.34 -35.31
CA TRP A 91 32.02 -3.40 -35.15
C TRP A 91 32.75 -3.26 -33.81
N GLY A 92 32.74 -4.33 -33.00
CA GLY A 92 33.47 -4.40 -31.74
C GLY A 92 34.91 -4.83 -31.98
N ASP A 93 35.88 -3.91 -31.86
CA ASP A 93 37.30 -4.23 -31.90
C ASP A 93 37.90 -4.18 -30.49
N ASP A 94 37.64 -5.20 -29.67
CA ASP A 94 38.38 -5.36 -28.41
C ASP A 94 39.62 -6.28 -28.57
N GLY A 95 39.81 -6.88 -29.75
CA GLY A 95 40.93 -7.78 -30.03
C GLY A 95 41.05 -8.97 -29.06
N SER A 96 40.01 -9.28 -28.28
CA SER A 96 40.11 -10.20 -27.14
C SER A 96 39.27 -11.47 -27.28
N GLY A 97 38.57 -11.71 -28.38
CA GLY A 97 37.99 -13.03 -28.67
C GLY A 97 37.05 -13.58 -27.59
N GLY A 98 36.46 -12.68 -26.79
CA GLY A 98 35.33 -12.94 -25.90
C GLY A 98 34.06 -12.38 -26.54
N SER A 99 33.02 -13.21 -26.61
CA SER A 99 31.68 -12.78 -26.99
C SER A 99 31.11 -11.87 -25.90
N ASN A 100 31.25 -10.56 -26.06
CA ASN A 100 30.55 -9.55 -25.26
C ASN A 100 29.62 -8.76 -26.18
N TYR A 101 28.35 -8.67 -25.77
CA TYR A 101 27.17 -8.21 -26.50
C TYR A 101 27.03 -6.67 -26.59
N THR A 102 28.12 -5.90 -26.56
CA THR A 102 28.10 -4.43 -26.35
C THR A 102 27.82 -3.59 -27.60
N ASN A 103 27.15 -4.10 -28.63
CA ASN A 103 27.04 -3.40 -29.93
C ASN A 103 25.60 -3.17 -30.41
N GLU A 104 24.64 -4.00 -29.97
CA GLU A 104 23.21 -3.85 -30.31
C GLU A 104 22.51 -2.90 -29.31
N GLU A 105 22.93 -2.88 -28.05
CA GLU A 105 22.46 -1.93 -27.02
C GLU A 105 22.75 -0.48 -27.38
N GLU A 106 23.99 -0.13 -27.78
CA GLU A 106 24.35 1.23 -28.20
C GLU A 106 23.56 1.66 -29.45
N GLN A 107 23.28 0.73 -30.38
CA GLN A 107 22.44 1.01 -31.55
C GLN A 107 20.97 1.25 -31.16
N ALA A 108 20.46 0.50 -30.18
CA ALA A 108 19.10 0.66 -29.68
C ALA A 108 18.92 1.96 -28.89
N GLN A 109 19.90 2.32 -28.05
CA GLN A 109 19.94 3.60 -27.34
C GLN A 109 19.95 4.77 -28.32
N GLU A 110 20.81 4.74 -29.34
CA GLU A 110 20.86 5.82 -30.34
C GLU A 110 19.54 5.96 -31.12
N ILE A 111 18.90 4.85 -31.50
CA ILE A 111 17.59 4.89 -32.18
C ILE A 111 16.51 5.48 -31.24
N ALA A 112 16.59 5.22 -29.93
CA ALA A 112 15.69 5.79 -28.93
C ALA A 112 15.93 7.30 -28.72
N GLU A 113 17.18 7.74 -28.66
CA GLU A 113 17.53 9.17 -28.59
C GLU A 113 17.09 9.94 -29.84
N LEU A 114 17.29 9.36 -31.03
CA LEU A 114 16.82 9.94 -32.29
C LEU A 114 15.29 10.07 -32.37
N ARG A 115 14.55 9.20 -31.68
CA ARG A 115 13.10 9.38 -31.50
C ARG A 115 12.82 10.61 -30.65
N TYR A 116 13.48 10.77 -29.51
CA TYR A 116 13.27 11.91 -28.62
C TYR A 116 13.56 13.25 -29.32
N GLN A 117 14.56 13.26 -30.22
CA GLN A 117 14.89 14.46 -31.01
C GLN A 117 14.05 14.62 -32.29
N SER A 118 13.15 13.68 -32.61
CA SER A 118 12.39 13.71 -33.86
C SER A 118 11.40 14.87 -33.93
N ASP A 119 10.85 15.31 -32.79
CA ASP A 119 9.99 16.50 -32.70
C ASP A 119 10.80 17.77 -32.95
N THR A 120 12.00 17.89 -32.39
CA THR A 120 12.93 18.99 -32.69
C THR A 120 13.28 19.04 -34.18
N PHE A 121 13.56 17.89 -34.80
CA PHE A 121 13.82 17.83 -36.24
C PHE A 121 12.58 18.10 -37.09
N ASN A 122 11.38 17.79 -36.58
CA ASN A 122 10.15 18.20 -37.23
C ASN A 122 10.00 19.72 -37.20
N GLU A 123 10.11 20.34 -36.03
CA GLU A 123 9.96 21.79 -35.89
C GLU A 123 11.00 22.55 -36.73
N GLU A 124 12.24 22.08 -36.77
CA GLU A 124 13.31 22.77 -37.47
C GLU A 124 13.40 22.42 -38.96
N TYR A 125 13.14 21.16 -39.34
CA TYR A 125 13.36 20.64 -40.70
C TYR A 125 12.12 20.10 -41.40
N ASP A 126 10.96 20.17 -40.77
CA ASP A 126 9.69 19.55 -41.19
C ASP A 126 9.83 18.04 -41.47
N LEU A 127 10.67 17.37 -40.68
CA LEU A 127 10.90 15.93 -40.77
C LEU A 127 9.62 15.15 -40.43
N GLN A 128 9.02 14.54 -41.44
CA GLN A 128 7.79 13.74 -41.30
C GLN A 128 8.04 12.35 -40.70
N GLY A 129 9.31 11.94 -40.63
CA GLY A 129 9.73 10.65 -40.10
C GLY A 129 10.96 10.09 -40.77
N PHE A 130 11.44 8.97 -40.24
CA PHE A 130 12.55 8.22 -40.79
C PHE A 130 12.32 6.71 -40.75
N ILE A 131 12.80 6.01 -41.78
CA ILE A 131 12.86 4.55 -41.80
C ILE A 131 14.26 4.16 -41.36
N PHE A 132 14.39 3.37 -40.29
CA PHE A 132 15.68 2.91 -39.81
C PHE A 132 15.85 1.40 -40.01
N ARG A 133 17.11 0.96 -40.00
CA ARG A 133 17.51 -0.44 -39.90
C ARG A 133 18.81 -0.58 -39.13
N SER A 134 18.84 -1.54 -38.22
CA SER A 134 20.07 -2.00 -37.58
C SER A 134 20.58 -3.23 -38.34
N LEU A 135 21.89 -3.27 -38.53
CA LEU A 135 22.56 -4.29 -39.34
C LEU A 135 23.50 -5.07 -38.43
N ASN A 136 23.29 -6.39 -38.35
CA ASN A 136 24.21 -7.27 -37.64
C ASN A 136 25.41 -7.57 -38.56
N ASP A 137 26.60 -7.22 -38.11
CA ASP A 137 27.84 -7.39 -38.87
C ASP A 137 28.33 -8.85 -38.73
N ASP A 138 28.56 -9.54 -39.86
CA ASP A 138 28.89 -10.98 -39.86
C ASP A 138 30.38 -11.29 -39.73
N GLY A 139 31.22 -10.27 -39.51
CA GLY A 139 32.64 -10.49 -39.37
C GLY A 139 33.44 -10.32 -40.68
N ASN A 140 32.79 -9.97 -41.80
CA ASN A 140 33.43 -9.97 -43.12
C ASN A 140 33.94 -8.58 -43.53
N GLU A 141 35.26 -8.39 -43.48
CA GLU A 141 35.99 -7.16 -43.86
C GLU A 141 35.79 -6.68 -45.32
N ASN A 142 34.99 -7.36 -46.14
CA ASN A 142 34.61 -6.94 -47.49
C ASN A 142 33.13 -6.55 -47.66
N GLU A 143 32.29 -6.70 -46.62
CA GLU A 143 30.85 -6.41 -46.61
C GLU A 143 30.53 -5.41 -45.47
N TRP A 144 30.87 -4.14 -45.70
CA TRP A 144 30.82 -3.01 -44.75
C TRP A 144 29.46 -2.70 -44.09
N HIS A 145 28.39 -3.41 -44.44
CA HIS A 145 27.03 -3.19 -43.95
C HIS A 145 26.34 -4.51 -43.53
N GLY A 146 27.10 -5.60 -43.35
CA GLY A 146 26.58 -6.90 -42.91
C GLY A 146 25.61 -7.57 -43.90
N PRO A 147 25.38 -8.89 -43.79
CA PRO A 147 24.45 -9.62 -44.65
C PRO A 147 23.02 -9.71 -44.09
N ALA A 148 22.76 -9.31 -42.83
CA ALA A 148 21.46 -9.48 -42.17
C ALA A 148 21.00 -8.20 -41.42
N GLU A 149 19.83 -7.69 -41.81
CA GLU A 149 19.04 -6.73 -41.03
C GLU A 149 18.53 -7.46 -39.77
N CYS A 150 18.95 -7.03 -38.57
CA CYS A 150 18.46 -7.61 -37.31
C CYS A 150 17.14 -6.95 -36.88
N CYS A 151 17.01 -5.64 -37.07
CA CYS A 151 15.75 -4.94 -36.91
C CYS A 151 15.61 -3.79 -37.91
N TRP A 152 14.37 -3.43 -38.25
CA TRP A 152 14.03 -2.27 -39.07
C TRP A 152 12.69 -1.73 -38.59
N GLY A 153 12.45 -0.45 -38.83
CA GLY A 153 11.20 0.17 -38.44
C GLY A 153 11.04 1.55 -39.05
N TYR A 154 9.92 2.17 -38.72
CA TYR A 154 9.57 3.52 -39.15
C TYR A 154 9.26 4.36 -37.93
N ALA A 155 9.86 5.54 -37.83
CA ALA A 155 9.62 6.52 -36.78
C ALA A 155 8.96 7.76 -37.41
N SER A 156 7.85 8.22 -36.82
CA SER A 156 7.19 9.51 -37.18
C SER A 156 6.47 10.10 -35.97
N GLU A 157 6.00 11.35 -36.08
CA GLU A 157 5.31 12.13 -35.03
C GLU A 157 4.16 11.41 -34.30
N TYR A 158 3.65 10.30 -34.84
CA TYR A 158 2.67 9.45 -34.15
C TYR A 158 3.15 8.00 -34.15
N MET A 159 3.76 7.58 -33.04
CA MET A 159 4.05 6.17 -32.75
C MET A 159 3.30 5.76 -31.48
N ASP A 160 2.29 4.90 -31.67
CA ASP A 160 1.64 4.10 -30.64
C ASP A 160 2.50 2.85 -30.38
N TYR A 161 2.96 2.68 -29.13
CA TYR A 161 3.99 1.73 -28.72
C TYR A 161 3.63 0.24 -29.00
N LYS A 162 2.36 -0.06 -29.28
CA LYS A 162 1.86 -1.44 -29.36
C LYS A 162 1.72 -2.04 -30.77
N LYS A 163 1.85 -1.26 -31.86
CA LYS A 163 1.45 -1.75 -33.20
C LYS A 163 2.58 -2.17 -34.16
N ASP A 164 3.78 -1.61 -34.06
CA ASP A 164 4.78 -1.71 -35.15
C ASP A 164 6.13 -2.36 -34.77
N GLY A 165 6.09 -3.54 -34.12
CA GLY A 165 7.12 -4.57 -34.32
C GLY A 165 8.43 -4.50 -33.53
N PHE A 166 8.50 -3.77 -32.42
CA PHE A 166 9.65 -3.79 -31.50
C PHE A 166 9.41 -4.71 -30.30
N TYR A 167 9.45 -6.03 -30.52
CA TYR A 167 9.22 -7.00 -29.43
C TYR A 167 10.51 -7.58 -28.81
N GLU A 168 11.68 -7.51 -29.46
CA GLU A 168 12.87 -8.23 -28.94
C GLU A 168 13.84 -7.38 -28.11
N VAL A 169 13.74 -6.05 -28.09
CA VAL A 169 14.67 -5.18 -27.32
C VAL A 169 14.11 -4.78 -25.94
N GLN A 170 12.79 -4.72 -25.80
CA GLN A 170 12.13 -4.30 -24.54
C GLN A 170 12.09 -5.39 -23.47
N ASP A 171 12.06 -6.68 -23.84
CA ASP A 171 12.10 -7.77 -22.86
C ASP A 171 13.46 -7.86 -22.13
N TRP A 172 14.48 -7.14 -22.61
CA TRP A 172 15.81 -7.09 -21.98
C TRP A 172 16.00 -5.88 -21.05
N LEU A 173 15.26 -4.78 -21.28
CA LEU A 173 15.30 -3.58 -20.45
C LEU A 173 14.19 -3.53 -19.38
N ARG A 174 13.15 -4.36 -19.51
CA ARG A 174 11.94 -4.32 -18.66
C ARG A 174 11.94 -5.36 -17.54
N GLN A 175 13.11 -5.73 -17.01
CA GLN A 175 13.21 -6.56 -15.79
C GLN A 175 13.22 -5.75 -14.48
N GLU A 176 13.19 -4.41 -14.53
CA GLU A 176 13.16 -3.58 -13.31
C GLU A 176 11.81 -2.95 -12.99
N ASP A 177 10.74 -3.17 -13.77
CA ASP A 177 9.51 -2.40 -13.57
C ASP A 177 8.23 -3.23 -13.68
N THR A 178 8.10 -4.19 -12.76
CA THR A 178 6.81 -4.78 -12.39
C THR A 178 6.47 -4.44 -10.95
N ALA A 179 6.47 -3.15 -10.62
CA ALA A 179 5.63 -2.65 -9.54
C ALA A 179 4.19 -2.49 -10.07
N THR A 180 3.23 -2.69 -9.17
CA THR A 180 1.81 -2.39 -9.35
C THR A 180 1.60 -0.97 -9.86
N ALA A 181 0.41 -0.64 -10.39
CA ALA A 181 0.06 0.72 -10.78
C ALA A 181 0.20 1.64 -9.54
N ASP A 182 1.36 2.26 -9.41
CA ASP A 182 1.75 3.03 -8.24
C ASP A 182 1.63 4.52 -8.54
N THR A 183 1.22 5.26 -7.52
CA THR A 183 1.34 6.71 -7.42
C THR A 183 2.77 7.16 -7.82
N LEU A 184 2.92 8.37 -8.37
CA LEU A 184 4.26 8.92 -8.71
C LEU A 184 5.13 8.93 -7.43
N HIS A 185 5.94 7.90 -7.27
CA HIS A 185 7.00 7.74 -6.29
C HIS A 185 8.30 7.65 -7.07
N SER A 186 9.03 8.75 -7.17
CA SER A 186 10.33 8.77 -7.85
C SER A 186 11.43 9.30 -6.95
N THR A 187 12.52 8.53 -6.93
CA THR A 187 13.78 8.93 -6.31
C THR A 187 14.73 9.36 -7.42
N ILE A 188 15.00 10.66 -7.51
CA ILE A 188 15.87 11.23 -8.53
C ILE A 188 17.24 11.47 -7.93
N GLN A 189 18.17 10.57 -8.24
CA GLN A 189 19.59 10.73 -7.91
C GLN A 189 20.21 11.89 -8.69
N ALA A 190 21.22 12.54 -8.11
CA ALA A 190 21.90 13.68 -8.73
C ALA A 190 22.32 13.38 -10.19
N GLU A 191 22.93 12.23 -10.49
CA GLU A 191 23.40 11.90 -11.83
C GLU A 191 22.34 11.92 -12.94
N ASN A 192 21.06 11.85 -12.58
CA ASN A 192 19.94 11.83 -13.53
C ASN A 192 19.40 13.23 -13.89
N PHE A 193 19.94 14.30 -13.29
CA PHE A 193 19.59 15.67 -13.68
C PHE A 193 20.34 16.14 -14.92
N ASP A 194 19.61 16.68 -15.89
CA ASP A 194 20.17 17.39 -17.03
C ASP A 194 20.58 18.81 -16.63
N THR A 195 21.77 19.24 -17.05
CA THR A 195 22.21 20.62 -16.78
C THR A 195 21.64 21.57 -17.81
N LYS A 196 20.76 22.48 -17.38
CA LYS A 196 20.44 23.64 -18.20
C LYS A 196 21.58 24.64 -18.15
N HIS A 197 22.00 25.14 -16.98
CA HIS A 197 23.06 26.15 -16.84
C HIS A 197 23.83 26.02 -15.51
N VAL A 198 25.11 25.64 -15.59
CA VAL A 198 26.18 25.75 -14.56
C VAL A 198 26.17 24.74 -13.40
N GLY A 199 26.75 23.55 -13.61
CA GLY A 199 27.12 22.64 -12.52
C GLY A 199 28.16 21.60 -12.94
N ARG A 200 28.66 20.80 -11.99
CA ARG A 200 29.35 19.52 -12.29
C ARG A 200 29.06 18.49 -11.20
N LEU A 201 29.03 17.21 -11.58
CA LEU A 201 29.08 16.11 -10.62
C LEU A 201 30.41 16.14 -9.85
N VAL A 202 30.32 15.94 -8.54
CA VAL A 202 31.48 15.80 -7.66
C VAL A 202 31.35 14.52 -6.85
N ASP A 203 32.37 13.66 -6.91
CA ASP A 203 32.49 12.52 -6.00
C ASP A 203 32.61 13.07 -4.58
N ASN A 204 31.72 12.67 -3.67
CA ASN A 204 31.86 13.05 -2.28
C ASN A 204 31.56 11.87 -1.36
N THR A 205 32.61 11.43 -0.65
CA THR A 205 32.59 10.34 0.34
C THR A 205 31.68 10.61 1.56
N LYS A 206 31.02 11.78 1.60
CA LYS A 206 30.06 12.18 2.64
C LYS A 206 28.62 11.73 2.30
N TYR A 207 28.32 11.35 1.05
CA TYR A 207 27.00 10.97 0.52
C TYR A 207 26.88 9.48 0.21
N ASN A 208 26.80 8.58 1.20
CA ASN A 208 26.61 7.12 1.02
C ASN A 208 27.49 6.34 0.00
N GLY A 209 28.43 6.97 -0.70
CA GLY A 209 29.17 6.39 -1.83
C GLY A 209 29.01 7.11 -3.18
N ASP A 210 28.06 8.04 -3.33
CA ASP A 210 27.56 8.52 -4.64
C ASP A 210 28.01 9.97 -5.00
N GLN A 211 27.56 10.46 -6.16
CA GLN A 211 27.94 11.76 -6.74
C GLN A 211 26.89 12.83 -6.41
N ALA A 212 27.30 14.07 -6.13
CA ALA A 212 26.37 15.21 -5.95
C ALA A 212 26.54 16.27 -7.03
N TRP A 213 25.48 17.00 -7.37
CA TRP A 213 25.56 18.18 -8.25
C TRP A 213 26.06 19.39 -7.48
N ASN A 214 27.23 19.91 -7.87
CA ASN A 214 27.70 21.22 -7.42
C ASN A 214 27.28 22.31 -8.42
N ILE A 215 26.34 23.16 -8.00
CA ILE A 215 25.91 24.37 -8.71
C ILE A 215 26.75 25.56 -8.22
N ALA A 216 27.91 25.75 -8.87
CA ALA A 216 28.96 26.68 -8.41
C ALA A 216 28.76 28.16 -8.82
N ALA A 217 27.64 28.47 -9.47
CA ALA A 217 27.25 29.83 -9.83
C ALA A 217 25.74 29.92 -10.04
N ASN A 218 25.19 31.14 -10.17
CA ASN A 218 23.77 31.32 -10.49
C ASN A 218 23.39 30.49 -11.71
N GLY A 219 22.48 29.54 -11.50
CA GLY A 219 22.28 28.42 -12.42
C GLY A 219 21.17 27.50 -11.94
N SER A 220 20.88 26.50 -12.75
CA SER A 220 19.85 25.51 -12.46
C SER A 220 20.14 24.14 -13.06
N ILE A 221 19.61 23.13 -12.39
CA ILE A 221 19.52 21.74 -12.83
C ILE A 221 18.04 21.41 -13.05
N GLU A 222 17.74 20.60 -14.06
CA GLU A 222 16.36 20.24 -14.40
C GLU A 222 16.21 18.74 -14.70
N THR A 223 15.03 18.22 -14.46
CA THR A 223 14.62 16.85 -14.80
C THR A 223 13.14 16.83 -15.17
N ILE A 224 12.69 15.77 -15.84
CA ILE A 224 11.29 15.60 -16.25
C ILE A 224 10.80 14.26 -15.69
N GLU A 225 9.66 14.31 -15.00
CA GLU A 225 9.02 13.16 -14.38
C GLU A 225 7.59 13.02 -14.86
N THR A 226 7.13 11.82 -15.20
CA THR A 226 5.76 11.60 -15.69
C THR A 226 4.82 11.31 -14.52
N ASN A 227 3.96 12.26 -14.15
CA ASN A 227 2.96 12.06 -13.12
C ASN A 227 1.72 11.32 -13.67
N HIS A 228 1.46 10.12 -13.18
CA HIS A 228 0.30 9.32 -13.60
C HIS A 228 -1.01 9.66 -12.86
N ASN A 229 -0.92 10.33 -11.71
CA ASN A 229 -2.08 10.66 -10.88
C ASN A 229 -2.01 12.14 -10.43
N PRO A 230 -2.95 13.01 -10.82
CA PRO A 230 -2.95 14.40 -10.38
C PRO A 230 -3.25 14.53 -8.88
N GLY A 231 -2.68 15.52 -8.20
CA GLY A 231 -2.91 15.81 -6.78
C GLY A 231 -1.65 16.26 -6.03
N ASP A 232 -1.81 16.51 -4.73
CA ASP A 232 -0.72 16.94 -3.85
C ASP A 232 0.39 15.87 -3.75
N ARG A 233 1.64 16.33 -3.90
CA ARG A 233 2.87 15.52 -3.80
C ARG A 233 3.85 16.17 -2.85
N ASN A 234 4.40 15.39 -1.93
CA ASN A 234 5.55 15.80 -1.14
C ASN A 234 6.80 15.79 -2.03
N ILE A 235 7.64 16.81 -1.88
CA ILE A 235 8.94 16.92 -2.54
C ILE A 235 9.98 17.17 -1.46
N THR A 236 10.95 16.26 -1.37
CA THR A 236 12.09 16.37 -0.45
C THR A 236 13.37 16.54 -1.24
N ILE A 237 14.11 17.61 -0.98
CA ILE A 237 15.43 17.86 -1.56
C ILE A 237 16.47 17.70 -0.47
N LYS A 238 17.46 16.81 -0.67
CA LYS A 238 18.65 16.75 0.19
C LYS A 238 19.75 17.62 -0.40
N ALA A 239 20.15 18.65 0.34
CA ALA A 239 21.14 19.61 -0.12
C ALA A 239 22.07 20.10 1.00
N GLU A 240 23.29 20.48 0.62
CA GLU A 240 24.28 21.14 1.48
C GLU A 240 24.70 22.46 0.84
N GLY A 241 24.82 23.51 1.65
CA GLY A 241 25.34 24.80 1.21
C GLY A 241 26.84 24.93 1.51
N GLN A 242 27.52 25.80 0.76
CA GLN A 242 28.80 26.35 1.16
C GLN A 242 28.65 27.86 1.38
N GLN A 243 28.83 28.31 2.63
CA GLN A 243 28.62 29.71 3.00
C GLN A 243 29.75 30.62 2.48
N ALA A 244 29.39 31.86 2.10
CA ALA A 244 30.36 32.94 1.86
C ALA A 244 29.80 34.30 2.30
N LEU A 245 30.65 35.19 2.81
CA LEU A 245 30.25 36.50 3.37
C LEU A 245 29.17 36.43 4.47
N ASP A 246 29.18 35.41 5.32
CA ASP A 246 28.18 35.20 6.37
C ASP A 246 26.73 35.04 5.84
N GLU A 247 26.56 34.65 4.57
CA GLU A 247 25.28 34.44 3.90
C GLU A 247 25.23 33.04 3.26
N LEU A 248 24.13 32.32 3.47
CA LEU A 248 23.89 30.97 2.96
C LEU A 248 23.51 30.97 1.47
N PRO A 249 23.75 29.87 0.74
CA PRO A 249 23.19 29.65 -0.59
C PRO A 249 21.65 29.68 -0.57
N HIS A 250 21.05 30.32 -1.57
CA HIS A 250 19.59 30.41 -1.72
C HIS A 250 19.13 29.53 -2.87
N MET A 251 18.30 28.53 -2.54
CA MET A 251 17.77 27.50 -3.42
C MET A 251 16.28 27.78 -3.69
N GLN A 252 15.85 27.58 -4.94
CA GLN A 252 14.44 27.68 -5.33
C GLN A 252 14.02 26.44 -6.11
N LEU A 253 12.86 25.87 -5.81
CA LEU A 253 12.26 24.76 -6.56
C LEU A 253 11.16 25.29 -7.48
N PHE A 254 11.18 24.84 -8.74
CA PHE A 254 10.14 25.10 -9.72
C PHE A 254 9.54 23.79 -10.23
N ALA A 255 8.22 23.78 -10.47
CA ALA A 255 7.50 22.73 -11.17
C ALA A 255 6.78 23.34 -12.37
N ASN A 256 7.03 22.82 -13.57
CA ASN A 256 6.51 23.36 -14.85
C ASN A 256 6.76 24.88 -15.03
N GLY A 257 7.85 25.38 -14.45
CA GLY A 257 8.24 26.79 -14.51
C GLY A 257 7.53 27.71 -13.51
N GLU A 258 6.65 27.19 -12.66
CA GLU A 258 6.07 27.91 -11.52
C GLU A 258 6.92 27.69 -10.26
N LEU A 259 7.13 28.74 -9.46
CA LEU A 259 7.90 28.64 -8.22
C LEU A 259 7.06 27.90 -7.18
N VAL A 260 7.59 26.78 -6.69
CA VAL A 260 6.96 25.95 -5.65
C VAL A 260 7.35 26.47 -4.27
N ASP A 261 8.67 26.50 -3.99
CA ASP A 261 9.19 26.96 -2.69
C ASP A 261 10.65 27.44 -2.80
N GLU A 262 11.17 28.09 -1.76
CA GLU A 262 12.54 28.61 -1.67
C GLU A 262 13.14 28.52 -0.26
N TRP A 263 14.44 28.17 -0.18
CA TRP A 263 15.15 27.94 1.08
C TRP A 263 16.54 28.57 1.09
N ASP A 264 17.00 28.97 2.28
CA ASP A 264 18.43 29.19 2.56
C ASP A 264 19.06 27.87 3.02
N VAL A 265 20.09 27.39 2.32
CA VAL A 265 20.66 26.05 2.52
C VAL A 265 21.83 26.10 3.51
N TYR A 266 21.74 25.32 4.58
CA TYR A 266 22.72 25.31 5.67
C TYR A 266 24.11 24.80 5.25
N ASP A 267 25.15 25.38 5.86
CA ASP A 267 26.56 25.11 5.56
C ASP A 267 27.12 23.94 6.37
N GLY A 268 27.87 23.07 5.69
CA GLY A 268 28.68 22.02 6.34
C GLY A 268 27.96 20.73 6.72
N LYS A 269 26.64 20.63 6.53
CA LYS A 269 25.83 19.40 6.71
C LYS A 269 24.70 19.35 5.67
N ILE A 270 24.36 18.13 5.26
CA ILE A 270 23.23 17.85 4.39
C ILE A 270 21.96 17.93 5.24
N GLU A 271 21.00 18.70 4.77
CA GLU A 271 19.67 18.78 5.39
C GLU A 271 18.60 18.47 4.32
N SER A 272 17.43 18.07 4.79
CA SER A 272 16.25 17.86 3.95
C SER A 272 15.43 19.15 3.90
N TYR A 273 14.99 19.52 2.70
CA TYR A 273 14.11 20.65 2.44
C TYR A 273 12.84 20.13 1.79
N ASN A 274 11.72 20.26 2.50
CA ASN A 274 10.44 19.63 2.14
C ASN A 274 9.42 20.70 1.71
N THR A 275 8.64 20.39 0.68
CA THR A 275 7.44 21.16 0.29
C THR A 275 6.38 20.20 -0.25
N GLN A 276 5.13 20.63 -0.24
CA GLN A 276 4.04 19.94 -0.93
C GLN A 276 3.60 20.77 -2.14
N VAL A 277 3.28 20.10 -3.26
CA VAL A 277 2.79 20.76 -4.47
C VAL A 277 1.73 19.92 -5.16
N ASP A 278 0.62 20.55 -5.56
CA ASP A 278 -0.41 19.95 -6.42
C ASP A 278 0.15 19.80 -7.84
N LEU A 279 0.38 18.56 -8.28
CA LEU A 279 0.91 18.26 -9.60
C LEU A 279 -0.20 17.79 -10.54
N PRO A 280 -0.29 18.32 -11.77
CA PRO A 280 -1.18 17.80 -12.79
C PRO A 280 -0.74 16.43 -13.30
N GLU A 281 -1.62 15.72 -14.00
CA GLU A 281 -1.27 14.51 -14.74
C GLU A 281 -0.42 14.86 -15.97
N GLY A 282 0.58 14.03 -16.26
CA GLY A 282 1.51 14.18 -17.38
C GLY A 282 2.93 14.55 -16.96
N ASP A 283 3.77 14.88 -17.95
CA ASP A 283 5.17 15.22 -17.72
C ASP A 283 5.31 16.54 -16.95
N ILE A 284 6.02 16.46 -15.83
CA ILE A 284 6.33 17.58 -14.94
C ILE A 284 7.82 17.88 -15.04
N THR A 285 8.15 19.12 -15.41
CA THR A 285 9.53 19.60 -15.35
C THR A 285 9.84 20.13 -13.96
N PHE A 286 10.79 19.51 -13.26
CA PHE A 286 11.33 20.03 -12.02
C PHE A 286 12.62 20.79 -12.28
N GLU A 287 12.75 21.99 -11.71
CA GLU A 287 13.95 22.80 -11.84
C GLU A 287 14.38 23.33 -10.46
N ILE A 288 15.62 23.04 -10.07
CA ILE A 288 16.24 23.60 -8.86
C ILE A 288 17.19 24.73 -9.26
N ARG A 289 16.98 25.92 -8.70
CA ARG A 289 17.78 27.12 -9.00
C ARG A 289 18.61 27.56 -7.80
N PHE A 290 19.87 27.92 -8.07
CA PHE A 290 20.73 28.66 -7.16
C PHE A 290 20.78 30.13 -7.58
N THR A 291 20.40 31.09 -6.71
CA THR A 291 20.15 32.48 -7.16
C THR A 291 21.06 33.55 -6.58
N ASN A 292 21.80 33.25 -5.50
CA ASN A 292 22.58 34.24 -4.78
C ASN A 292 24.09 33.94 -4.78
N ASN A 293 24.65 33.50 -5.90
CA ASN A 293 26.09 33.22 -6.03
C ASN A 293 26.97 34.40 -5.59
N TYR A 294 28.08 34.04 -4.94
CA TYR A 294 29.15 34.96 -4.58
C TYR A 294 30.51 34.30 -4.78
N TYR A 295 31.41 34.97 -5.52
CA TYR A 295 32.81 34.58 -5.63
C TYR A 295 33.73 35.77 -5.38
N ASN A 296 34.75 35.57 -4.54
CA ASN A 296 35.77 36.57 -4.26
C ASN A 296 37.12 36.21 -4.89
N ASP A 297 37.44 36.87 -6.01
CA ASP A 297 38.70 36.69 -6.75
C ASP A 297 39.99 36.86 -5.92
N ASN A 298 39.94 37.56 -4.77
CA ASN A 298 41.12 37.85 -3.95
C ASN A 298 41.32 36.84 -2.82
N THR A 299 40.25 36.23 -2.30
CA THR A 299 40.30 35.28 -1.18
C THR A 299 40.06 33.85 -1.61
N GLY A 300 39.46 33.62 -2.80
CA GLY A 300 39.03 32.31 -3.27
C GLY A 300 37.77 31.78 -2.57
N GLU A 301 37.13 32.62 -1.77
CA GLU A 301 35.86 32.32 -1.10
C GLU A 301 34.74 32.23 -2.15
N ASN A 302 33.96 31.14 -2.10
CA ASN A 302 32.92 30.83 -3.07
C ASN A 302 31.66 30.33 -2.35
N ARG A 303 30.49 30.72 -2.86
CA ARG A 303 29.19 30.23 -2.41
C ARG A 303 28.69 29.21 -3.42
N ASP A 304 28.54 27.97 -2.97
CA ASP A 304 28.15 26.84 -3.81
C ASP A 304 26.91 26.18 -3.21
N LEU A 305 26.04 25.63 -4.07
CA LEU A 305 24.93 24.76 -3.68
C LEU A 305 25.24 23.34 -4.14
N PHE A 306 25.14 22.38 -3.21
CA PHE A 306 25.28 20.95 -3.50
C PHE A 306 23.93 20.27 -3.36
N VAL A 307 23.42 19.68 -4.44
CA VAL A 307 22.17 18.91 -4.46
C VAL A 307 22.51 17.44 -4.65
N ASP A 308 22.00 16.60 -3.76
CA ASP A 308 22.29 15.17 -3.72
C ASP A 308 21.15 14.36 -4.34
N ILE A 309 19.95 14.47 -3.78
CA ILE A 309 18.80 13.67 -4.20
C ILE A 309 17.50 14.46 -4.05
N VAL A 310 16.57 14.22 -4.97
CA VAL A 310 15.21 14.76 -4.93
C VAL A 310 14.23 13.59 -4.88
N PHE A 311 13.37 13.58 -3.88
CA PHE A 311 12.26 12.64 -3.75
C PHE A 311 10.97 13.34 -4.16
N ILE A 312 10.13 12.65 -4.93
CA ILE A 312 8.79 13.10 -5.30
C ILE A 312 7.81 11.99 -4.92
N GLY A 313 6.86 12.32 -4.04
CA GLY A 313 6.10 11.35 -3.25
C GLY A 313 6.52 11.38 -1.78
N ASP A 314 5.83 10.62 -0.92
CA ASP A 314 6.29 10.50 0.47
C ASP A 314 7.59 9.67 0.51
N PRO A 315 8.70 10.20 1.06
CA PRO A 315 10.02 9.60 0.92
C PRO A 315 10.24 8.29 1.71
N ASP A 316 9.23 7.71 2.36
CA ASP A 316 9.45 6.75 3.45
C ASP A 316 8.58 5.46 3.44
N LEU A 317 8.10 5.01 2.28
CA LEU A 317 7.47 3.70 2.12
C LEU A 317 8.42 2.71 1.42
N GLN A 318 9.29 2.04 2.19
CA GLN A 318 10.38 1.22 1.64
C GLN A 318 10.04 -0.28 1.55
N ASP A 319 10.29 -0.86 0.37
CA ASP A 319 10.63 -2.27 0.21
C ASP A 319 12.11 -2.45 0.59
N THR A 320 12.38 -3.03 1.75
CA THR A 320 13.75 -3.42 2.13
C THR A 320 13.97 -4.89 1.84
N GLN A 321 14.97 -5.17 1.00
CA GLN A 321 15.40 -6.52 0.67
C GLN A 321 16.05 -7.19 1.88
N ALA A 322 15.61 -8.40 2.24
CA ALA A 322 16.05 -9.12 3.44
C ALA A 322 17.56 -9.41 3.44
N GLU A 323 18.15 -9.56 2.27
CA GLU A 323 19.59 -9.76 2.08
C GLU A 323 20.45 -8.51 2.34
N ASP A 324 19.82 -7.33 2.37
CA ASP A 324 20.46 -6.04 2.64
C ASP A 324 20.25 -5.55 4.08
N PHE A 325 19.51 -6.32 4.89
CA PHE A 325 19.34 -6.06 6.31
C PHE A 325 20.70 -5.87 7.01
N THR A 326 20.79 -4.86 7.85
CA THR A 326 22.05 -4.50 8.53
C THR A 326 22.60 -5.59 9.45
N THR A 327 21.74 -6.48 9.98
CA THR A 327 22.16 -7.59 10.85
C THR A 327 21.54 -8.93 10.46
N HIS A 328 22.40 -9.95 10.22
CA HIS A 328 22.00 -11.35 10.10
C HIS A 328 22.66 -12.20 11.18
N ASN A 329 21.90 -12.57 12.22
CA ASN A 329 22.44 -13.38 13.32
C ASN A 329 22.60 -14.86 12.93
N VAL A 330 21.84 -15.30 11.92
CA VAL A 330 21.87 -16.64 11.35
C VAL A 330 21.54 -16.57 9.85
N GLY A 331 21.82 -17.66 9.13
CA GLY A 331 21.39 -17.80 7.75
C GLY A 331 22.44 -17.47 6.69
N SER A 332 22.01 -17.44 5.43
CA SER A 332 22.81 -16.99 4.29
C SER A 332 21.91 -16.60 3.12
N LYS A 333 22.43 -15.76 2.22
CA LYS A 333 21.77 -15.45 0.94
C LYS A 333 21.36 -16.72 0.17
N VAL A 334 20.19 -16.67 -0.45
CA VAL A 334 19.60 -17.66 -1.34
C VAL A 334 19.34 -16.98 -2.68
N THR A 335 19.61 -17.66 -3.79
CA THR A 335 19.33 -17.13 -5.13
C THR A 335 18.21 -17.90 -5.82
N GLY A 336 17.33 -17.19 -6.51
CA GLY A 336 16.21 -17.77 -7.23
C GLY A 336 15.33 -16.72 -7.89
N ASN A 337 14.87 -17.01 -9.11
CA ASN A 337 14.04 -16.12 -9.94
C ASN A 337 12.62 -15.87 -9.41
N GLN A 338 12.34 -16.31 -8.20
CA GLN A 338 11.06 -16.20 -7.50
C GLN A 338 11.11 -15.16 -6.37
N TYR A 339 12.31 -14.66 -6.06
CA TYR A 339 12.59 -13.63 -5.06
C TYR A 339 12.84 -12.29 -5.75
N SER A 340 12.63 -11.18 -5.06
CA SER A 340 12.99 -9.87 -5.63
C SER A 340 14.49 -9.78 -5.84
N HIS A 341 14.92 -9.09 -6.91
CA HIS A 341 16.33 -9.00 -7.31
C HIS A 341 17.06 -10.35 -7.46
N ASP A 342 16.32 -11.46 -7.66
CA ASP A 342 16.84 -12.83 -7.71
C ASP A 342 17.53 -13.32 -6.40
N GLU A 343 17.41 -12.58 -5.29
CA GLU A 343 18.06 -12.86 -4.00
C GLU A 343 17.06 -12.83 -2.83
N ALA A 344 17.36 -13.57 -1.76
CA ALA A 344 16.61 -13.56 -0.50
C ALA A 344 17.53 -13.99 0.66
N TRP A 345 17.08 -13.89 1.91
CA TRP A 345 17.82 -14.38 3.08
C TRP A 345 17.20 -15.65 3.69
N GLY A 346 17.95 -16.76 3.67
CA GLY A 346 17.53 -18.03 4.25
C GLY A 346 18.02 -18.20 5.70
N LEU A 347 17.10 -18.34 6.65
CA LEU A 347 17.35 -18.73 8.05
C LEU A 347 17.27 -20.25 8.22
N TRP A 348 18.44 -20.88 8.43
CA TRP A 348 18.60 -22.35 8.53
C TRP A 348 18.50 -22.91 9.95
N THR A 349 18.34 -22.04 10.94
CA THR A 349 18.22 -22.38 12.36
C THR A 349 17.57 -21.23 13.10
N ASN A 350 17.11 -21.47 14.34
CA ASN A 350 16.58 -20.41 15.19
C ASN A 350 17.53 -19.22 15.26
N GLY A 351 16.98 -18.04 15.04
CA GLY A 351 17.69 -16.78 15.03
C GLY A 351 16.90 -15.73 14.26
N SER A 352 17.55 -14.60 14.00
CA SER A 352 16.87 -13.42 13.46
C SER A 352 17.70 -12.68 12.43
N ILE A 353 16.98 -11.88 11.65
CA ILE A 353 17.51 -10.80 10.82
C ILE A 353 16.91 -9.49 11.32
N GLN A 354 17.69 -8.42 11.29
CA GLN A 354 17.25 -7.11 11.77
C GLN A 354 17.65 -6.02 10.80
N ASP A 355 16.79 -5.02 10.67
CA ASP A 355 17.14 -3.78 10.02
C ASP A 355 16.50 -2.57 10.69
N THR A 356 17.12 -1.40 10.55
CA THR A 356 16.58 -0.15 11.10
C THR A 356 16.13 0.74 9.97
N GLN A 357 14.84 1.01 9.92
CA GLN A 357 14.22 1.88 8.94
C GLN A 357 13.84 3.20 9.60
N HIS A 358 13.97 4.30 8.88
CA HIS A 358 13.48 5.58 9.36
C HIS A 358 11.97 5.63 9.10
N ASN A 359 11.18 5.74 10.16
CA ASN A 359 9.75 5.97 10.05
C ASN A 359 9.48 7.46 10.28
N PRO A 360 9.13 8.25 9.26
CA PRO A 360 8.93 9.70 9.44
C PRO A 360 7.74 10.01 10.35
N TYR A 361 6.80 9.08 10.49
CA TYR A 361 5.45 9.34 10.94
C TYR A 361 5.02 8.32 12.02
N PRO A 362 4.71 8.73 13.26
CA PRO A 362 4.10 7.84 14.22
C PRO A 362 2.67 7.48 13.81
N GLY A 363 2.26 6.24 14.03
CA GLY A 363 0.89 5.79 13.77
C GLY A 363 0.79 4.46 13.02
N PRO A 364 -0.40 4.10 12.53
CA PRO A 364 -0.67 2.78 11.97
C PRO A 364 -0.01 2.58 10.60
N HIS A 365 0.77 1.52 10.48
CA HIS A 365 1.43 1.09 9.24
C HIS A 365 0.96 -0.31 8.87
N ASP A 366 0.78 -0.55 7.56
CA ASP A 366 0.60 -1.89 7.01
C ASP A 366 1.99 -2.49 6.75
N ILE A 367 2.40 -3.42 7.60
CA ILE A 367 3.70 -4.09 7.51
C ILE A 367 3.50 -5.39 6.75
N THR A 368 4.22 -5.59 5.65
CA THR A 368 4.14 -6.80 4.83
C THR A 368 5.50 -7.48 4.72
N ILE A 369 5.56 -8.78 5.02
CA ILE A 369 6.74 -9.62 4.83
C ILE A 369 6.47 -10.59 3.69
N LYS A 370 7.35 -10.64 2.70
CA LYS A 370 7.36 -11.72 1.69
C LYS A 370 8.29 -12.83 2.17
N ALA A 371 7.77 -14.04 2.31
CA ALA A 371 8.53 -15.18 2.80
C ALA A 371 8.09 -16.51 2.20
N GLU A 372 9.02 -17.46 2.12
CA GLU A 372 8.80 -18.86 1.75
C GLU A 372 9.23 -19.77 2.92
N GLY A 373 8.40 -20.77 3.22
CA GLY A 373 8.70 -21.78 4.21
C GLY A 373 9.26 -23.06 3.58
N GLN A 374 10.04 -23.80 4.36
CA GLN A 374 10.35 -25.21 4.07
C GLN A 374 9.89 -26.06 5.25
N ALA A 375 8.85 -26.84 5.04
CA ALA A 375 8.26 -27.66 6.09
C ALA A 375 9.13 -28.86 6.45
N ALA A 376 9.16 -29.24 7.73
CA ALA A 376 9.80 -30.47 8.19
C ALA A 376 8.98 -31.15 9.28
N ASN A 377 8.93 -32.49 9.23
CA ASN A 377 8.08 -33.33 10.08
C ASN A 377 6.59 -32.92 10.10
N GLY A 378 6.09 -32.42 8.96
CA GLY A 378 4.68 -32.02 8.80
C GLY A 378 4.29 -30.73 9.52
N GLN A 379 5.27 -29.92 9.92
CA GLN A 379 5.06 -28.61 10.54
C GLN A 379 5.80 -27.53 9.75
N LEU A 380 5.16 -26.36 9.66
CA LEU A 380 5.67 -25.18 8.96
C LEU A 380 6.71 -24.42 9.80
N PRO A 381 7.62 -23.66 9.17
CA PRO A 381 8.43 -22.67 9.86
C PRO A 381 7.56 -21.57 10.49
N HIS A 382 7.92 -21.18 11.71
CA HIS A 382 7.22 -20.16 12.48
C HIS A 382 8.06 -18.88 12.52
N MET A 383 7.48 -17.79 12.02
CA MET A 383 8.06 -16.48 11.86
C MET A 383 7.42 -15.49 12.84
N GLN A 384 8.22 -14.66 13.50
CA GLN A 384 7.74 -13.59 14.38
C GLN A 384 8.34 -12.25 13.94
N LEU A 385 7.56 -11.18 14.04
CA LEU A 385 7.96 -9.81 13.73
C LEU A 385 7.98 -8.96 15.00
N TYR A 386 9.03 -8.17 15.16
CA TYR A 386 9.19 -7.19 16.23
C TYR A 386 9.57 -5.83 15.65
N ALA A 387 9.21 -4.74 16.35
CA ALA A 387 9.65 -3.37 16.08
C ALA A 387 10.18 -2.75 17.38
N ASN A 388 11.41 -2.22 17.38
CA ASN A 388 12.10 -1.70 18.57
C ASN A 388 12.13 -2.67 19.76
N GLY A 389 12.09 -3.98 19.48
CA GLY A 389 12.01 -5.04 20.50
C GLY A 389 10.59 -5.38 20.96
N ALA A 390 9.57 -4.60 20.60
CA ALA A 390 8.17 -4.91 20.85
C ALA A 390 7.65 -5.94 19.85
N PHE A 391 6.92 -6.95 20.33
CA PHE A 391 6.29 -7.96 19.46
C PHE A 391 5.13 -7.37 18.67
N ILE A 392 5.12 -7.60 17.36
CA ILE A 392 4.08 -7.09 16.45
C ILE A 392 3.11 -8.21 16.04
N ASP A 393 3.60 -9.27 15.39
CA ASP A 393 2.76 -10.37 14.91
C ASP A 393 3.59 -11.64 14.62
N GLU A 394 2.91 -12.76 14.38
CA GLU A 394 3.54 -14.05 14.06
C GLU A 394 2.75 -14.89 13.04
N TRP A 395 3.47 -15.70 12.24
CA TRP A 395 2.89 -16.54 11.19
C TRP A 395 3.54 -17.91 11.11
N ASP A 396 2.76 -18.91 10.67
CA ASP A 396 3.29 -20.14 10.08
C ASP A 396 3.45 -19.92 8.57
N VAL A 397 4.68 -20.07 8.06
CA VAL A 397 5.02 -19.72 6.67
C VAL A 397 4.88 -20.95 5.76
N TYR A 398 4.06 -20.81 4.71
CA TYR A 398 3.69 -21.90 3.81
C TYR A 398 4.87 -22.43 2.97
N ASP A 399 4.81 -23.73 2.67
CA ASP A 399 5.87 -24.49 2.02
C ASP A 399 5.90 -24.29 0.50
N GLY A 400 7.08 -23.95 -0.06
CA GLY A 400 7.37 -24.04 -1.49
C GLY A 400 6.84 -22.93 -2.40
N LYS A 401 6.38 -21.81 -1.85
CA LYS A 401 6.04 -20.58 -2.59
C LYS A 401 6.24 -19.35 -1.72
N VAL A 402 6.77 -18.27 -2.31
CA VAL A 402 6.80 -16.94 -1.67
C VAL A 402 5.38 -16.41 -1.55
N GLU A 403 4.97 -16.11 -0.33
CA GLU A 403 3.67 -15.52 0.01
C GLU A 403 3.86 -14.25 0.83
N SER A 404 2.84 -13.39 0.85
CA SER A 404 2.81 -12.17 1.67
C SER A 404 2.14 -12.45 3.02
N TYR A 405 2.78 -11.99 4.08
CA TYR A 405 2.29 -12.03 5.45
C TYR A 405 2.21 -10.59 5.95
N SER A 406 0.99 -10.11 6.16
CA SER A 406 0.75 -8.70 6.46
C SER A 406 0.08 -8.54 7.82
N THR A 407 0.43 -7.46 8.50
CA THR A 407 -0.18 -7.02 9.76
C THR A 407 -0.27 -5.51 9.79
N ARG A 408 -1.01 -4.99 10.76
CA ARG A 408 -1.11 -3.56 11.01
C ARG A 408 -0.63 -3.26 12.41
N ALA A 409 0.27 -2.29 12.54
CA ALA A 409 0.80 -1.89 13.83
C ALA A 409 1.06 -0.39 13.90
N ASP A 410 0.85 0.19 15.09
CA ASP A 410 1.26 1.55 15.36
C ASP A 410 2.78 1.58 15.58
N LEU A 411 3.48 2.33 14.75
CA LEU A 411 4.92 2.53 14.85
C LEU A 411 5.21 3.91 15.42
N PRO A 412 6.28 4.09 16.21
CA PRO A 412 6.73 5.42 16.62
C PRO A 412 7.41 6.14 15.43
N GLY A 413 7.37 7.46 15.42
CA GLY A 413 8.17 8.27 14.50
C GLY A 413 9.66 8.21 14.87
N GLY A 414 10.53 8.42 13.89
CA GLY A 414 11.98 8.24 13.98
C GLY A 414 12.44 6.83 13.58
N ASP A 415 13.65 6.46 13.99
CA ASP A 415 14.25 5.17 13.62
C ASP A 415 13.52 4.00 14.32
N VAL A 416 13.06 3.03 13.51
CA VAL A 416 12.40 1.80 13.95
C VAL A 416 13.25 0.60 13.55
N THR A 417 13.73 -0.16 14.53
CA THR A 417 14.44 -1.42 14.29
C THR A 417 13.45 -2.57 14.18
N PHE A 418 13.29 -3.10 12.98
CA PHE A 418 12.53 -4.32 12.73
C PHE A 418 13.39 -5.57 12.96
N GLU A 419 12.82 -6.57 13.61
CA GLU A 419 13.43 -7.88 13.78
C GLU A 419 12.48 -8.99 13.34
N ILE A 420 12.92 -9.81 12.37
CA ILE A 420 12.21 -11.00 11.91
C ILE A 420 12.90 -12.24 12.48
N LYS A 421 12.18 -13.03 13.28
CA LYS A 421 12.68 -14.23 13.98
C LYS A 421 12.14 -15.52 13.39
N PHE A 422 13.02 -16.50 13.21
CA PHE A 422 12.66 -17.91 13.01
C PHE A 422 12.79 -18.66 14.35
N THR A 423 11.72 -19.28 14.84
CA THR A 423 11.68 -19.74 16.25
C THR A 423 11.49 -21.24 16.45
N ASN A 424 11.09 -22.00 15.42
CA ASN A 424 10.75 -23.42 15.56
C ASN A 424 11.62 -24.35 14.70
N ASN A 425 12.93 -24.10 14.60
CA ASN A 425 13.85 -24.94 13.84
C ASN A 425 13.72 -26.43 14.18
N TYR A 426 13.75 -27.26 13.13
CA TYR A 426 13.77 -28.71 13.22
C TYR A 426 14.69 -29.26 12.13
N LYS A 427 15.73 -30.00 12.54
CA LYS A 427 16.71 -30.57 11.62
C LYS A 427 17.05 -32.02 11.95
N THR A 428 17.03 -32.86 10.93
CA THR A 428 17.54 -34.24 10.92
C THR A 428 18.49 -34.44 9.74
N ASP A 429 19.06 -35.65 9.60
CA ASP A 429 19.93 -35.98 8.46
C ASP A 429 19.20 -35.95 7.10
N THR A 430 17.86 -35.97 7.08
CA THR A 430 17.04 -36.11 5.85
C THR A 430 15.95 -35.07 5.70
N ASP A 431 15.76 -34.19 6.69
CA ASP A 431 14.62 -33.28 6.78
C ASP A 431 15.05 -32.03 7.56
N ASP A 432 14.75 -30.84 7.05
CA ASP A 432 15.27 -29.56 7.55
C ASP A 432 14.23 -28.47 7.39
N ARG A 433 13.89 -27.77 8.49
CA ARG A 433 12.92 -26.68 8.48
C ARG A 433 13.65 -25.37 8.32
N ASN A 434 13.26 -24.60 7.31
CA ASN A 434 13.92 -23.34 7.01
C ASN A 434 12.88 -22.25 6.77
N LEU A 435 13.23 -21.02 7.11
CA LEU A 435 12.49 -19.82 6.75
C LEU A 435 13.33 -19.05 5.73
N ILE A 436 12.76 -18.68 4.58
CA ILE A 436 13.40 -17.79 3.61
C ILE A 436 12.59 -16.49 3.59
N VAL A 437 13.24 -15.37 3.89
CA VAL A 437 12.64 -14.04 3.88
C VAL A 437 13.17 -13.28 2.68
N ASP A 438 12.27 -12.66 1.93
CA ASP A 438 12.54 -11.96 0.68
C ASP A 438 12.52 -10.44 0.93
N VAL A 439 11.37 -9.90 1.34
CA VAL A 439 11.17 -8.45 1.52
C VAL A 439 10.47 -8.16 2.82
N LEU A 440 10.86 -7.06 3.47
CA LEU A 440 10.03 -6.32 4.43
C LEU A 440 9.57 -5.03 3.77
N HIS A 441 8.27 -4.89 3.60
CA HIS A 441 7.59 -3.71 3.07
C HIS A 441 6.91 -2.99 4.22
N LEU A 442 7.17 -1.68 4.35
CA LEU A 442 6.35 -0.78 5.15
C LEU A 442 5.46 0.02 4.21
N GLY A 443 4.17 -0.27 4.27
CA GLY A 443 3.14 0.54 3.66
C GLY A 443 2.50 1.44 4.72
N GLU A 444 2.04 2.61 4.30
CA GLU A 444 1.03 3.32 5.08
C GLU A 444 -0.22 2.44 5.13
N ALA A 445 -0.81 2.29 6.32
CA ALA A 445 -2.16 1.76 6.38
C ALA A 445 -3.07 2.77 5.66
N ASP A 446 -3.80 2.32 4.64
CA ASP A 446 -4.91 3.12 4.08
C ASP A 446 -5.92 3.36 5.22
N LEU A 447 -5.72 4.46 5.94
CA LEU A 447 -6.65 5.09 6.85
C LEU A 447 -6.78 6.53 6.35
N PRO A 448 -8.00 7.06 6.30
CA PRO A 448 -8.19 8.42 5.85
C PRO A 448 -7.57 9.35 6.92
N GLN A 449 -6.40 9.89 6.57
CA GLN A 449 -5.55 10.84 7.31
C GLN A 449 -5.80 10.89 8.83
N ALA A 450 -5.08 10.04 9.57
CA ALA A 450 -4.72 10.41 10.94
C ALA A 450 -3.87 11.68 10.83
N THR A 451 -4.37 12.80 11.35
CA THR A 451 -3.66 14.07 11.29
C THR A 451 -2.41 13.96 12.15
N GLN A 452 -1.25 13.86 11.50
CA GLN A 452 0.02 14.15 12.12
C GLN A 452 0.15 15.63 12.44
N THR A 453 0.93 15.89 13.48
CA THR A 453 1.27 17.23 13.93
C THR A 453 2.44 17.75 13.08
N GLU A 454 2.18 18.51 12.02
CA GLU A 454 3.18 19.42 11.45
C GLU A 454 2.68 20.88 11.48
N ASN A 455 3.45 21.69 12.22
CA ASN A 455 3.51 23.15 12.24
C ASN A 455 2.19 23.94 12.15
N PHE A 456 1.64 24.30 13.32
CA PHE A 456 0.64 25.37 13.47
C PHE A 456 1.08 26.63 12.70
N ASP A 457 0.32 26.96 11.66
CA ASP A 457 0.58 28.09 10.78
C ASP A 457 0.41 29.40 11.57
N THR A 458 1.53 30.03 11.94
CA THR A 458 1.55 30.97 13.08
C THR A 458 0.64 32.19 12.94
N LYS A 459 -0.06 32.54 14.03
CA LYS A 459 -0.11 33.90 14.64
C LYS A 459 -1.01 34.00 15.88
N LYS A 460 -0.39 34.17 17.06
CA LYS A 460 -0.26 35.51 17.68
C LYS A 460 0.84 35.64 18.73
N VAL A 461 1.23 34.61 19.51
CA VAL A 461 2.25 34.79 20.58
C VAL A 461 3.05 33.57 21.07
N GLY A 462 3.09 32.45 20.34
CA GLY A 462 3.79 31.25 20.82
C GLY A 462 5.22 31.06 20.32
N SER A 463 5.95 30.10 20.91
CA SER A 463 7.20 29.54 20.38
C SER A 463 7.33 28.06 20.76
N LEU A 464 8.13 27.30 20.00
CA LEU A 464 8.47 25.91 20.33
C LEU A 464 9.22 25.82 21.67
N VAL A 465 8.90 24.79 22.44
CA VAL A 465 9.49 24.40 23.72
C VAL A 465 10.03 22.99 23.54
N THR A 466 11.28 22.74 23.88
CA THR A 466 11.93 21.42 23.71
C THR A 466 11.94 20.63 25.02
N GLY A 467 11.62 19.33 24.99
CA GLY A 467 11.75 18.44 26.15
C GLY A 467 11.30 17.00 25.87
N ASP A 468 12.01 16.02 26.46
CA ASP A 468 11.80 14.57 26.30
C ASP A 468 10.39 14.06 26.72
N GLU A 469 9.56 14.92 27.33
CA GLU A 469 8.19 14.64 27.76
C GLU A 469 7.12 15.06 26.73
N TYR A 470 7.53 15.70 25.63
CA TYR A 470 6.67 16.16 24.55
C TYR A 470 6.79 15.25 23.31
N SER A 471 5.74 15.20 22.51
CA SER A 471 5.75 14.50 21.22
C SER A 471 6.81 15.14 20.31
N TYR A 472 7.64 14.34 19.64
CA TYR A 472 8.76 14.82 18.80
C TYR A 472 9.79 15.70 19.55
N ASP A 473 9.92 15.56 20.87
CA ASP A 473 10.76 16.40 21.73
C ASP A 473 10.42 17.90 21.71
N GLU A 474 9.26 18.31 21.15
CA GLU A 474 8.87 19.72 20.98
C GLU A 474 7.35 19.98 21.19
N ALA A 475 6.98 21.09 21.86
CA ALA A 475 5.60 21.54 22.04
C ALA A 475 5.43 23.04 21.78
N TRP A 476 4.21 23.51 21.52
CA TRP A 476 3.91 24.94 21.33
C TRP A 476 3.56 25.65 22.64
N GLY A 477 4.48 26.48 23.15
CA GLY A 477 4.23 27.33 24.31
C GLY A 477 3.53 28.64 23.94
N LEU A 478 2.39 28.93 24.56
CA LEU A 478 1.68 30.20 24.54
C LEU A 478 1.94 30.98 25.84
N TRP A 479 2.71 32.06 25.74
CA TRP A 479 3.23 32.83 26.88
C TRP A 479 2.39 34.05 27.27
N GLU A 480 1.41 34.41 26.45
CA GLU A 480 0.42 35.42 26.78
C GLU A 480 -0.90 35.08 26.05
N ASN A 481 -1.98 35.79 26.37
CA ASN A 481 -3.28 35.58 25.72
C ASN A 481 -3.17 35.55 24.19
N GLY A 482 -3.47 34.39 23.60
CA GLY A 482 -3.07 34.07 22.24
C GLY A 482 -3.82 32.88 21.66
N SER A 483 -3.49 32.53 20.43
CA SER A 483 -4.07 31.39 19.75
C SER A 483 -3.06 30.75 18.80
N ILE A 484 -3.12 29.43 18.67
CA ILE A 484 -2.52 28.65 17.59
C ILE A 484 -3.64 28.16 16.67
N ARG A 485 -3.37 28.06 15.36
CA ARG A 485 -4.35 27.63 14.36
C ARG A 485 -3.75 26.63 13.40
N GLN A 486 -4.53 25.65 13.02
CA GLN A 486 -4.23 24.67 11.98
C GLN A 486 -5.42 24.65 11.03
N THR A 487 -5.19 24.53 9.72
CA THR A 487 -6.29 24.21 8.79
C THR A 487 -6.07 22.81 8.27
N GLU A 488 -7.03 21.95 8.56
CA GLU A 488 -7.17 20.62 7.99
C GLU A 488 -7.90 20.77 6.64
N THR A 489 -7.28 20.36 5.55
CA THR A 489 -7.91 20.34 4.23
C THR A 489 -8.59 19.00 3.99
N ASN A 490 -9.75 19.00 3.34
CA ASN A 490 -10.56 17.78 3.11
C ASN A 490 -10.99 17.00 4.37
N ALA A 491 -11.25 17.70 5.49
CA ALA A 491 -11.70 17.08 6.72
C ALA A 491 -12.93 16.18 6.47
N ILE A 492 -12.84 14.93 6.93
CA ILE A 492 -13.88 13.93 6.70
C ILE A 492 -15.13 14.36 7.49
N PRO A 493 -16.31 14.51 6.87
CA PRO A 493 -17.51 14.94 7.57
C PRO A 493 -18.09 13.86 8.50
N GLY A 494 -18.71 14.28 9.60
CA GLY A 494 -19.32 13.42 10.61
C GLY A 494 -18.83 13.70 12.03
N GLU A 495 -19.36 12.96 13.01
CA GLU A 495 -18.93 13.08 14.42
C GLU A 495 -17.47 12.61 14.57
N ARG A 496 -16.64 13.47 15.15
CA ARG A 496 -15.23 13.23 15.43
C ARG A 496 -14.95 13.34 16.91
N GLU A 497 -14.00 12.54 17.39
CA GLU A 497 -13.36 12.74 18.68
C GLU A 497 -12.13 13.63 18.48
N ILE A 498 -12.02 14.67 19.31
CA ILE A 498 -10.91 15.63 19.27
C ILE A 498 -10.22 15.59 20.61
N THR A 499 -8.93 15.26 20.63
CA THR A 499 -8.10 15.17 21.84
C THR A 499 -6.95 16.16 21.74
N ILE A 500 -6.77 17.00 22.76
CA ILE A 500 -5.64 17.91 22.89
C ILE A 500 -4.75 17.42 24.02
N HIS A 501 -3.46 17.22 23.76
CA HIS A 501 -2.48 17.04 24.82
C HIS A 501 -1.88 18.41 25.18
N ALA A 502 -2.00 18.79 26.44
CA ALA A 502 -1.53 20.09 26.90
C ALA A 502 -1.07 20.05 28.36
N GLU A 503 -0.14 20.94 28.68
CA GLU A 503 0.35 21.23 30.02
C GLU A 503 0.11 22.71 30.34
N GLY A 504 -0.23 23.00 31.59
CA GLY A 504 -0.36 24.35 32.10
C GLY A 504 0.76 24.76 33.05
N GLU A 505 1.06 26.05 33.08
CA GLU A 505 1.79 26.67 34.19
C GLU A 505 0.84 27.61 34.94
N LYS A 506 0.64 27.38 36.24
CA LYS A 506 -0.24 28.23 37.06
C LYS A 506 0.45 29.52 37.52
N ALA A 507 -0.33 30.61 37.58
CA ALA A 507 0.06 31.84 38.28
C ALA A 507 -1.03 32.31 39.23
N ASN A 508 -0.64 32.81 40.42
CA ASN A 508 -1.57 33.27 41.46
C ASN A 508 -2.60 32.21 41.93
N GLY A 509 -2.30 30.92 41.71
CA GLY A 509 -3.17 29.80 42.11
C GLY A 509 -4.31 29.49 41.15
N GLU A 510 -4.31 30.08 39.95
CA GLU A 510 -5.26 29.77 38.86
C GLU A 510 -4.54 29.12 37.69
N ARG A 511 -5.25 28.22 37.00
CA ARG A 511 -4.76 27.44 35.86
C ARG A 511 -4.94 28.20 34.54
N PRO A 512 -4.14 27.89 33.51
CA PRO A 512 -4.38 28.37 32.16
C PRO A 512 -5.72 27.83 31.62
N HIS A 513 -6.47 28.69 30.96
CA HIS A 513 -7.78 28.40 30.39
C HIS A 513 -7.69 28.32 28.86
N MET A 514 -7.89 27.10 28.36
CA MET A 514 -7.80 26.70 26.97
C MET A 514 -9.19 26.61 26.34
N GLN A 515 -9.36 27.12 25.12
CA GLN A 515 -10.60 26.98 24.34
C GLN A 515 -10.29 26.40 22.96
N LEU A 516 -11.07 25.42 22.51
CA LEU A 516 -10.98 24.83 21.19
C LEU A 516 -12.08 25.37 20.28
N PHE A 517 -11.71 25.80 19.07
CA PHE A 517 -12.63 26.23 18.03
C PHE A 517 -12.44 25.41 16.75
N ALA A 518 -13.53 25.15 16.03
CA ALA A 518 -13.55 24.60 14.68
C ALA A 518 -14.26 25.59 13.76
N ASN A 519 -13.60 26.02 12.67
CA ASN A 519 -14.14 27.01 11.74
C ASN A 519 -14.67 28.30 12.41
N GLY A 520 -14.07 28.66 13.56
CA GLY A 520 -14.44 29.83 14.36
C GLY A 520 -15.64 29.64 15.30
N GLU A 521 -16.25 28.45 15.36
CA GLU A 521 -17.24 28.05 16.36
C GLU A 521 -16.56 27.38 17.56
N LEU A 522 -16.99 27.73 18.79
CA LEU A 522 -16.43 27.14 20.01
C LEU A 522 -16.91 25.70 20.13
N VAL A 523 -15.97 24.75 20.16
CA VAL A 523 -16.25 23.33 20.38
C VAL A 523 -16.30 23.04 21.88
N ASP A 524 -15.23 23.37 22.61
CA ASP A 524 -15.13 23.12 24.05
C ASP A 524 -14.09 24.02 24.76
N GLU A 525 -14.06 24.01 26.09
CA GLU A 525 -13.10 24.76 26.91
C GLU A 525 -12.69 24.04 28.22
N TRP A 526 -11.43 24.19 28.62
CA TRP A 526 -10.83 23.51 29.78
C TRP A 526 -9.92 24.42 30.60
N ASP A 527 -9.84 24.16 31.91
CA ASP A 527 -8.75 24.63 32.78
C ASP A 527 -7.64 23.55 32.80
N VAL A 528 -6.46 23.85 32.26
CA VAL A 528 -5.38 22.87 32.04
C VAL A 528 -4.57 22.66 33.33
N ASP A 529 -4.37 21.38 33.69
CA ASP A 529 -3.57 20.91 34.83
C ASP A 529 -2.10 21.34 34.74
N ASP A 530 -1.44 21.42 35.91
CA ASP A 530 -0.12 22.06 36.06
C ASP A 530 0.99 21.02 36.26
N GLY A 531 2.04 21.07 35.43
CA GLY A 531 3.28 20.31 35.59
C GLY A 531 3.34 18.92 34.95
N THR A 532 2.32 18.52 34.19
CA THR A 532 2.31 17.30 33.35
C THR A 532 1.46 17.54 32.10
N VAL A 533 1.85 16.91 30.98
CA VAL A 533 1.01 16.85 29.79
C VAL A 533 -0.15 15.89 30.06
N GLU A 534 -1.37 16.38 29.88
CA GLU A 534 -2.61 15.62 30.08
C GLU A 534 -3.49 15.71 28.81
N ALA A 535 -4.37 14.72 28.62
CA ALA A 535 -5.31 14.68 27.49
C ALA A 535 -6.64 15.38 27.81
N TYR A 536 -7.11 16.21 26.90
CA TYR A 536 -8.39 16.93 26.97
C TYR A 536 -9.22 16.62 25.72
N SER A 537 -10.28 15.83 25.87
CA SER A 537 -11.06 15.29 24.74
C SER A 537 -12.49 15.82 24.68
N THR A 538 -13.01 15.99 23.46
CA THR A 538 -14.41 16.38 23.17
C THR A 538 -14.89 15.76 21.86
N ARG A 539 -16.14 16.00 21.48
CA ARG A 539 -16.69 15.58 20.19
C ARG A 539 -17.25 16.75 19.40
N ALA A 540 -17.02 16.77 18.09
CA ALA A 540 -17.63 17.72 17.18
C ALA A 540 -18.09 17.05 15.88
N ASP A 541 -19.23 17.49 15.36
CA ASP A 541 -19.71 17.08 14.04
C ASP A 541 -19.10 18.00 12.97
N LEU A 542 -18.27 17.44 12.10
CA LEU A 542 -17.58 18.18 11.04
C LEU A 542 -18.40 18.18 9.76
N SER A 543 -18.51 19.35 9.13
CA SER A 543 -19.10 19.48 7.79
C SER A 543 -18.05 19.26 6.70
N ASN A 544 -18.49 18.78 5.53
CA ASN A 544 -17.61 18.50 4.39
C ASN A 544 -16.77 19.71 3.97
N GLY A 545 -15.45 19.51 3.79
CA GLY A 545 -14.48 20.52 3.37
C GLY A 545 -13.52 20.93 4.49
N ASP A 546 -12.66 21.91 4.22
CA ASP A 546 -11.59 22.32 5.14
C ASP A 546 -12.12 22.74 6.53
N VAL A 547 -11.40 22.35 7.58
CA VAL A 547 -11.68 22.72 8.97
C VAL A 547 -10.48 23.48 9.55
N THR A 548 -10.68 24.74 9.91
CA THR A 548 -9.70 25.50 10.68
C THR A 548 -9.89 25.27 12.18
N TRP A 549 -8.97 24.53 12.78
CA TRP A 549 -8.84 24.39 14.22
C TRP A 549 -8.15 25.62 14.82
N GLU A 550 -8.66 26.10 15.96
CA GLU A 550 -8.04 27.18 16.72
C GLU A 550 -8.07 26.87 18.22
N ILE A 551 -6.90 26.75 18.83
CA ILE A 551 -6.74 26.62 20.28
C ILE A 551 -6.38 27.99 20.84
N ARG A 552 -7.14 28.47 21.84
CA ARG A 552 -6.95 29.78 22.46
C ARG A 552 -6.54 29.67 23.93
N PHE A 553 -5.50 30.41 24.29
CA PHE A 553 -5.15 30.72 25.66
C PHE A 553 -5.73 32.09 26.05
N THR A 554 -6.53 32.15 27.12
CA THR A 554 -7.47 33.29 27.34
C THR A 554 -7.38 34.00 28.68
N ASN A 555 -6.57 33.50 29.61
CA ASN A 555 -6.47 34.06 30.97
C ASN A 555 -5.02 34.24 31.46
N ASP A 556 -4.10 34.62 30.58
CA ASP A 556 -2.72 34.99 30.94
C ASP A 556 -2.67 36.03 32.09
N ASP A 557 -1.73 35.81 33.00
CA ASP A 557 -1.43 36.68 34.15
C ASP A 557 0.02 36.51 34.63
N TYR A 558 0.86 37.52 34.37
CA TYR A 558 2.22 37.58 34.90
C TYR A 558 2.28 38.30 36.26
N ASN A 559 2.70 37.61 37.31
CA ASN A 559 2.95 38.20 38.63
C ASN A 559 4.40 38.67 38.77
N SER A 560 4.63 39.97 38.58
CA SER A 560 5.96 40.57 38.70
C SER A 560 6.59 40.52 40.10
N ASP A 561 5.81 40.29 41.16
CA ASP A 561 6.31 40.22 42.54
C ASP A 561 6.82 38.81 42.92
N THR A 562 6.23 37.76 42.36
CA THR A 562 6.61 36.35 42.60
C THR A 562 7.44 35.77 41.45
N GLY A 563 7.33 36.33 40.25
CA GLY A 563 7.89 35.78 39.02
C GLY A 563 7.09 34.61 38.44
N GLU A 564 5.92 34.31 39.01
CA GLU A 564 4.98 33.34 38.42
C GLU A 564 4.40 33.90 37.13
N ASP A 565 4.34 33.05 36.11
CA ASP A 565 3.79 33.37 34.80
C ASP A 565 2.79 32.28 34.41
N ARG A 566 1.67 32.66 33.79
CA ARG A 566 0.65 31.68 33.41
C ARG A 566 0.83 31.36 31.95
N ASN A 567 1.19 30.13 31.65
CA ASN A 567 1.50 29.70 30.30
C ASN A 567 0.67 28.48 29.94
N LEU A 568 0.32 28.35 28.67
CA LEU A 568 -0.31 27.15 28.12
C LEU A 568 0.67 26.51 27.14
N ILE A 569 1.01 25.25 27.35
CA ILE A 569 1.89 24.48 26.46
C ILE A 569 1.00 23.44 25.80
N VAL A 570 0.90 23.49 24.47
CA VAL A 570 0.10 22.55 23.68
C VAL A 570 1.06 21.63 22.94
N ASP A 571 0.97 20.34 23.25
CA ASP A 571 1.80 19.30 22.65
C ASP A 571 1.19 18.87 21.31
N SER A 572 -0.03 18.32 21.34
CA SER A 572 -0.68 17.79 20.14
C SER A 572 -2.19 18.02 20.12
N LEU A 573 -2.77 18.00 18.91
CA LEU A 573 -4.20 17.98 18.63
C LEU A 573 -4.47 16.78 17.73
N HIS A 574 -5.26 15.83 18.21
CA HIS A 574 -5.65 14.63 17.48
C HIS A 574 -7.14 14.71 17.13
N VAL A 575 -7.51 14.38 15.89
CA VAL A 575 -8.89 14.28 15.43
C VAL A 575 -9.10 12.89 14.84
N SER A 576 -10.01 12.10 15.42
CA SER A 576 -10.29 10.73 14.99
C SER A 576 -11.77 10.50 14.73
N GLU A 577 -12.10 9.44 13.98
CA GLU A 577 -13.49 9.00 13.85
C GLU A 577 -14.06 8.61 15.22
N ALA A 578 -15.28 9.06 15.53
CA ALA A 578 -15.98 8.66 16.74
C ALA A 578 -16.36 7.18 16.64
N GLY A 579 -15.44 6.27 16.96
CA GLY A 579 -15.64 4.86 16.62
C GLY A 579 -14.54 3.86 16.93
N VAL A 580 -13.30 4.26 17.24
CA VAL A 580 -12.21 3.29 17.48
C VAL A 580 -11.40 3.62 18.73
N PRO A 581 -11.79 3.11 19.91
CA PRO A 581 -10.85 2.96 21.01
C PRO A 581 -10.21 1.58 20.88
N LEU A 582 -8.98 1.51 20.34
CA LEU A 582 -8.07 0.41 20.64
C LEU A 582 -7.54 0.66 22.05
N SER A 583 -7.80 -0.25 22.98
CA SER A 583 -7.05 -0.33 24.23
C SER A 583 -5.90 -1.30 23.95
N HIS A 584 -4.72 -0.73 23.68
CA HIS A 584 -3.43 -1.42 23.69
C HIS A 584 -2.72 -0.95 24.95
N ASP A 585 -3.02 -1.61 26.06
CA ASP A 585 -2.55 -1.17 27.36
C ASP A 585 -1.54 -2.17 27.91
N GLU A 586 -0.33 -1.67 28.12
CA GLU A 586 0.74 -2.36 28.82
C GLU A 586 0.34 -2.63 30.28
N ALA A 587 0.77 -3.75 30.85
CA ALA A 587 0.42 -4.15 32.22
C ALA A 587 0.98 -3.16 33.26
N GLU A 588 2.12 -2.54 32.99
CA GLU A 588 2.68 -1.47 33.82
C GLU A 588 1.87 -0.17 33.78
N ALA A 589 1.01 0.02 32.78
CA ALA A 589 0.03 1.10 32.74
C ALA A 589 -1.27 0.76 33.51
N MET A 590 -1.48 -0.52 33.87
CA MET A 590 -2.63 -0.94 34.67
C MET A 590 -2.48 -0.57 36.15
N THR A 591 -3.61 -0.37 36.82
CA THR A 591 -3.62 -0.25 38.29
C THR A 591 -3.61 -1.63 38.93
N CYS A 592 -2.44 -2.07 39.39
CA CYS A 592 -2.26 -3.35 40.09
C CYS A 592 -2.25 -3.21 41.62
N SER A 593 -2.90 -4.15 42.30
CA SER A 593 -3.03 -4.20 43.76
C SER A 593 -1.79 -4.74 44.47
N VAL A 594 -0.97 -5.53 43.76
CA VAL A 594 0.24 -6.23 44.24
C VAL A 594 1.24 -6.35 43.09
N GLY A 595 2.43 -6.88 43.38
CA GLY A 595 3.47 -7.07 42.38
C GLY A 595 4.34 -5.86 42.11
N SER A 596 5.18 -5.97 41.10
CA SER A 596 6.05 -4.90 40.62
C SER A 596 6.42 -5.10 39.16
N GLU A 597 6.66 -4.00 38.46
CA GLU A 597 7.32 -3.98 37.15
C GLU A 597 8.67 -4.72 37.19
N SER A 598 9.00 -5.44 36.12
CA SER A 598 10.23 -6.19 35.96
C SER A 598 10.69 -6.16 34.50
N GLU A 599 12.00 -6.12 34.28
CA GLU A 599 12.58 -6.08 32.93
C GLU A 599 12.58 -7.47 32.27
N ASP A 600 12.17 -7.54 31.02
CA ASP A 600 12.37 -8.68 30.13
C ASP A 600 12.44 -8.21 28.67
N SER A 601 13.56 -8.48 28.00
CA SER A 601 13.75 -8.13 26.59
C SER A 601 12.79 -8.84 25.62
N GLU A 602 12.08 -9.87 26.07
CA GLU A 602 11.04 -10.55 25.28
C GLU A 602 9.62 -10.01 25.52
N ALA A 603 9.44 -9.11 26.50
CA ALA A 603 8.18 -8.41 26.78
C ALA A 603 8.09 -7.10 25.98
N SER A 604 6.88 -6.60 25.69
CA SER A 604 6.71 -5.29 25.04
C SER A 604 7.35 -4.19 25.87
N ASN A 605 7.96 -3.22 25.18
CA ASN A 605 8.78 -2.15 25.80
C ASN A 605 9.89 -2.61 26.76
N GLY A 606 10.23 -3.91 26.76
CA GLY A 606 11.26 -4.48 27.62
C GLY A 606 10.86 -4.66 29.09
N ALA A 607 9.57 -4.52 29.43
CA ALA A 607 9.06 -4.58 30.80
C ALA A 607 7.76 -5.38 30.88
N TYR A 608 7.43 -5.88 32.07
CA TYR A 608 6.16 -6.56 32.34
C TYR A 608 5.79 -6.40 33.82
N TRP A 609 4.53 -6.67 34.18
CA TRP A 609 4.10 -6.69 35.57
C TRP A 609 4.19 -8.09 36.18
N ASN A 610 4.99 -8.24 37.24
CA ASN A 610 5.12 -9.48 38.00
C ASN A 610 4.17 -9.46 39.21
N LEU A 611 3.11 -10.26 39.16
CA LEU A 611 2.24 -10.54 40.32
C LEU A 611 2.85 -11.69 41.14
N ASP A 612 3.59 -11.31 42.18
CA ASP A 612 4.30 -12.18 43.13
C ASP A 612 3.42 -12.72 44.27
N GLN A 613 2.15 -12.35 44.29
CA GLN A 613 1.16 -12.85 45.24
C GLN A 613 -0.26 -12.69 44.68
N ASN A 614 -1.26 -13.33 45.30
CA ASN A 614 -2.66 -13.16 44.90
C ASN A 614 -3.07 -11.69 44.88
N GLY A 615 -3.57 -11.24 43.74
CA GLY A 615 -4.05 -9.89 43.53
C GLY A 615 -4.57 -9.69 42.12
N ASP A 616 -4.92 -8.45 41.82
CA ASP A 616 -5.53 -8.04 40.57
C ASP A 616 -4.82 -6.84 39.94
N CYS A 617 -4.91 -6.74 38.62
CA CYS A 617 -4.58 -5.58 37.79
C CYS A 617 -5.83 -5.14 37.05
N SER A 618 -6.12 -3.83 37.06
CA SER A 618 -7.35 -3.29 36.47
C SER A 618 -7.10 -2.08 35.58
N ILE A 619 -7.93 -1.93 34.55
CA ILE A 619 -7.93 -0.80 33.63
C ILE A 619 -9.34 -0.48 33.16
N SER A 620 -9.60 0.78 32.86
CA SER A 620 -10.85 1.22 32.24
C SER A 620 -10.63 1.42 30.75
N PHE A 621 -11.56 0.95 29.94
CA PHE A 621 -11.55 1.12 28.48
C PHE A 621 -12.96 1.48 28.02
N SER A 622 -13.14 1.87 26.76
CA SER A 622 -14.47 2.08 26.18
C SER A 622 -14.58 1.34 24.86
N VAL A 623 -15.80 0.93 24.49
CA VAL A 623 -16.12 0.42 23.16
C VAL A 623 -17.15 1.33 22.51
N SER A 624 -16.99 1.58 21.21
CA SER A 624 -17.79 2.53 20.44
C SER A 624 -19.15 1.99 20.01
N GLU A 625 -19.22 0.69 19.75
CA GLU A 625 -20.42 -0.04 19.34
C GLU A 625 -20.65 -1.25 20.24
N SER A 626 -21.91 -1.66 20.36
CA SER A 626 -22.21 -2.92 21.02
C SER A 626 -21.84 -4.06 20.07
N GLY A 627 -21.25 -5.14 20.57
CA GLY A 627 -20.91 -6.29 19.74
C GLY A 627 -19.83 -7.19 20.32
N SER A 628 -19.41 -8.15 19.51
CA SER A 628 -18.39 -9.15 19.83
C SER A 628 -16.99 -8.53 19.77
N HIS A 629 -16.22 -8.69 20.85
CA HIS A 629 -14.86 -8.20 21.01
C HIS A 629 -13.94 -9.34 21.45
N GLN A 630 -12.69 -9.35 21.01
CA GLN A 630 -11.69 -10.32 21.44
C GLN A 630 -10.73 -9.69 22.45
N LEU A 631 -10.79 -10.17 23.69
CA LEU A 631 -9.79 -9.88 24.72
C LEU A 631 -8.60 -10.82 24.54
N ASN A 632 -7.42 -10.24 24.42
CA ASN A 632 -6.12 -10.89 24.35
C ASN A 632 -5.29 -10.45 25.55
N VAL A 633 -4.63 -11.41 26.20
CA VAL A 633 -3.73 -11.15 27.32
C VAL A 633 -2.43 -11.85 27.01
N TRP A 634 -1.29 -11.17 27.10
CA TRP A 634 0.02 -11.80 27.08
C TRP A 634 0.44 -12.07 28.52
N ALA A 635 0.66 -13.35 28.80
CA ALA A 635 1.04 -13.79 30.14
C ALA A 635 2.11 -14.87 30.09
N ARG A 636 2.77 -15.12 31.21
CA ARG A 636 3.53 -16.35 31.48
C ARG A 636 3.55 -16.61 32.99
N GLY A 637 4.06 -17.75 33.41
CA GLY A 637 3.99 -18.17 34.80
C GLY A 637 5.23 -18.85 35.32
N ASP A 638 5.51 -18.64 36.61
CA ASP A 638 6.49 -19.46 37.34
C ASP A 638 5.76 -20.61 38.03
N PRO A 639 6.05 -21.89 37.72
CA PRO A 639 5.41 -23.01 38.39
C PRO A 639 6.09 -23.33 39.72
N ILE A 640 5.31 -23.90 40.64
CA ILE A 640 5.87 -24.59 41.81
C ILE A 640 6.01 -26.08 41.51
N ASN A 641 7.10 -26.70 41.99
CA ASN A 641 7.45 -28.12 41.77
C ASN A 641 7.59 -28.53 40.28
N GLY A 642 7.56 -27.57 39.35
CA GLY A 642 7.65 -27.77 37.91
C GLY A 642 6.34 -28.17 37.21
N ASP A 643 5.22 -28.28 37.93
CA ASP A 643 3.93 -28.67 37.36
C ASP A 643 2.69 -27.99 37.97
N GLU A 644 2.84 -27.13 38.98
CA GLU A 644 1.74 -26.36 39.57
C GLU A 644 1.79 -24.87 39.16
N TRP A 645 1.01 -24.51 38.15
CA TRP A 645 1.05 -23.22 37.44
C TRP A 645 0.05 -22.15 37.94
N PRO A 646 0.30 -20.85 37.68
CA PRO A 646 -0.61 -19.76 38.05
C PRO A 646 -1.97 -19.80 37.36
N TYR A 647 -3.00 -19.36 38.07
CA TYR A 647 -4.39 -19.22 37.61
C TYR A 647 -4.75 -17.75 37.48
N MET A 648 -5.03 -17.35 36.24
CA MET A 648 -5.48 -16.02 35.86
C MET A 648 -6.98 -16.06 35.56
N GLU A 649 -7.75 -15.13 36.12
CA GLU A 649 -9.14 -14.89 35.74
C GLU A 649 -9.27 -13.53 35.07
N ALA A 650 -10.05 -13.42 33.99
CA ALA A 650 -10.43 -12.13 33.43
C ALA A 650 -11.87 -11.80 33.80
N TRP A 651 -12.08 -10.56 34.23
CA TRP A 651 -13.36 -10.01 34.62
C TRP A 651 -13.61 -8.71 33.87
N ILE A 652 -14.81 -8.54 33.30
CA ILE A 652 -15.25 -7.29 32.69
C ILE A 652 -16.49 -6.81 33.44
N ASP A 653 -16.48 -5.55 33.88
CA ASP A 653 -17.57 -4.91 34.64
C ASP A 653 -18.00 -5.69 35.89
N GLY A 654 -17.06 -6.43 36.48
CA GLY A 654 -17.30 -7.28 37.65
C GLY A 654 -17.94 -8.64 37.33
N GLU A 655 -18.08 -9.02 36.06
CA GLU A 655 -18.47 -10.37 35.61
C GLU A 655 -17.25 -11.16 35.11
N LYS A 656 -17.11 -12.42 35.52
CA LYS A 656 -15.99 -13.27 35.07
C LYS A 656 -16.25 -13.74 33.65
N VAL A 657 -15.41 -13.31 32.71
CA VAL A 657 -15.51 -13.66 31.30
C VAL A 657 -14.60 -14.83 30.91
N ALA A 658 -13.47 -15.02 31.60
CA ALA A 658 -12.56 -16.14 31.34
C ALA A 658 -11.75 -16.55 32.56
N ASN A 659 -11.16 -17.75 32.48
CA ASN A 659 -10.10 -18.20 33.38
C ASN A 659 -9.11 -19.08 32.61
N TRP A 660 -7.83 -18.97 32.96
CA TRP A 660 -6.75 -19.72 32.33
C TRP A 660 -5.80 -20.27 33.39
N THR A 661 -5.31 -21.48 33.14
CA THR A 661 -4.06 -21.94 33.76
C THR A 661 -2.92 -21.50 32.85
N VAL A 662 -2.07 -20.61 33.35
CA VAL A 662 -0.93 -20.06 32.63
C VAL A 662 0.24 -21.05 32.73
N ALA A 663 0.11 -22.16 31.99
CA ALA A 663 0.99 -23.31 32.05
C ALA A 663 2.22 -23.20 31.14
N ASN A 664 2.80 -22.01 31.06
CA ASN A 664 3.93 -21.72 30.18
C ASN A 664 4.93 -20.79 30.87
N ASP A 665 6.21 -21.12 30.78
CA ASP A 665 7.34 -20.31 31.26
C ASP A 665 7.85 -19.32 30.19
N THR A 666 7.31 -19.39 28.97
CA THR A 666 7.45 -18.35 27.93
C THR A 666 6.15 -17.58 27.75
N TRP A 667 6.24 -16.37 27.17
CA TRP A 667 5.08 -15.56 26.81
C TRP A 667 4.10 -16.36 25.94
N HIS A 668 2.84 -16.33 26.32
CA HIS A 668 1.73 -16.94 25.58
C HIS A 668 0.52 -16.02 25.64
N ARG A 669 -0.39 -16.18 24.67
CA ARG A 669 -1.53 -15.30 24.49
C ARG A 669 -2.87 -15.98 24.77
N PRO A 670 -3.31 -16.07 26.05
CA PRO A 670 -4.69 -16.35 26.37
C PRO A 670 -5.65 -15.37 25.67
N ARG A 671 -6.75 -15.90 25.13
CA ARG A 671 -7.78 -15.11 24.46
C ARG A 671 -9.20 -15.55 24.81
N VAL A 672 -10.14 -14.60 24.82
CA VAL A 672 -11.57 -14.84 24.98
C VAL A 672 -12.37 -13.83 24.18
N THR A 673 -13.48 -14.26 23.60
CA THR A 673 -14.44 -13.36 22.95
C THR A 673 -15.52 -12.96 23.95
N VAL A 674 -15.84 -11.66 24.01
CA VAL A 674 -16.78 -11.04 24.94
C VAL A 674 -17.73 -10.11 24.19
N ASP A 675 -19.02 -10.18 24.50
CA ASP A 675 -20.00 -9.24 23.97
C ASP A 675 -20.03 -8.01 24.89
N LEU A 676 -19.72 -6.85 24.34
CA LEU A 676 -19.65 -5.59 25.07
C LEU A 676 -20.72 -4.65 24.52
N ALA A 677 -21.27 -3.79 25.39
CA ALA A 677 -22.22 -2.76 24.99
C ALA A 677 -21.48 -1.46 24.74
N ALA A 678 -21.91 -0.64 23.77
CA ALA A 678 -21.30 0.67 23.55
C ALA A 678 -21.20 1.49 24.86
N GLY A 679 -20.00 1.98 25.18
CA GLY A 679 -19.73 2.74 26.39
C GLY A 679 -18.46 2.28 27.13
N GLY A 680 -18.30 2.81 28.35
CA GLY A 680 -17.14 2.52 29.20
C GLY A 680 -17.28 1.19 29.94
N HIS A 681 -16.16 0.49 30.06
CA HIS A 681 -15.99 -0.81 30.70
C HIS A 681 -14.76 -0.82 31.61
N THR A 682 -14.69 -1.81 32.49
CA THR A 682 -13.49 -2.08 33.30
C THR A 682 -13.04 -3.53 33.14
N LEU A 683 -11.80 -3.74 32.70
CA LEU A 683 -11.13 -5.03 32.70
C LEU A 683 -10.37 -5.22 34.01
N GLU A 684 -10.47 -6.41 34.61
CA GLU A 684 -9.71 -6.83 35.78
C GLU A 684 -9.15 -8.24 35.57
N LEU A 685 -7.82 -8.36 35.62
CA LEU A 685 -7.09 -9.63 35.58
C LEU A 685 -6.69 -10.04 36.99
N ARG A 686 -7.12 -11.22 37.45
CA ARG A 686 -6.90 -11.70 38.82
C ARG A 686 -5.98 -12.92 38.86
N TYR A 687 -4.92 -12.82 39.64
CA TYR A 687 -4.09 -13.95 40.06
C TYR A 687 -4.64 -14.56 41.37
N THR A 688 -5.01 -15.85 41.36
CA THR A 688 -5.90 -16.43 42.41
C THR A 688 -5.36 -17.65 43.16
N ASN A 689 -4.24 -18.23 42.74
CA ASN A 689 -3.71 -19.46 43.34
C ASN A 689 -2.25 -19.36 43.77
N ASP A 690 -1.81 -18.17 44.19
CA ASP A 690 -0.51 -17.96 44.78
C ASP A 690 -0.22 -18.93 45.95
N ASN A 691 1.03 -19.39 45.99
CA ASN A 691 1.57 -20.25 47.02
C ASN A 691 3.10 -20.20 46.98
N VAL A 692 3.78 -20.57 48.08
CA VAL A 692 5.24 -20.70 48.15
C VAL A 692 5.59 -22.04 48.77
N VAL A 693 6.35 -22.89 48.08
CA VAL A 693 6.74 -24.23 48.57
C VAL A 693 8.22 -24.45 48.40
N GLY A 694 8.92 -24.75 49.50
CA GLY A 694 10.35 -25.12 49.44
C GLY A 694 11.30 -23.99 49.04
N GLY A 695 10.80 -22.75 48.88
CA GLY A 695 11.56 -21.60 48.38
C GLY A 695 11.28 -21.30 46.90
N ASP A 696 10.52 -22.15 46.21
CA ASP A 696 9.97 -21.86 44.90
C ASP A 696 8.66 -21.07 45.08
N ASP A 697 8.52 -20.01 44.30
CA ASP A 697 7.41 -19.07 44.33
C ASP A 697 6.59 -19.19 43.04
N ARG A 698 5.27 -19.09 43.14
CA ARG A 698 4.40 -19.12 41.96
C ARG A 698 4.04 -17.69 41.64
N ASN A 699 4.41 -17.25 40.45
CA ASN A 699 4.15 -15.87 40.01
C ASN A 699 3.36 -15.89 38.72
N LEU A 700 2.48 -14.90 38.55
CA LEU A 700 1.85 -14.60 37.27
C LEU A 700 2.51 -13.36 36.69
N HIS A 701 2.97 -13.46 35.44
CA HIS A 701 3.59 -12.37 34.70
C HIS A 701 2.61 -11.93 33.62
N ILE A 702 2.31 -10.63 33.54
CA ILE A 702 1.39 -10.05 32.56
C ILE A 702 2.13 -8.93 31.83
N ASP A 703 1.99 -8.91 30.51
CA ASP A 703 2.64 -7.96 29.61
C ASP A 703 1.59 -7.07 28.94
N VAL A 704 1.04 -7.47 27.81
CA VAL A 704 0.01 -6.68 27.10
C VAL A 704 -1.40 -7.15 27.41
N THR A 705 -2.34 -6.20 27.51
CA THR A 705 -3.77 -6.46 27.31
C THR A 705 -4.29 -5.72 26.07
N LYS A 706 -4.99 -6.46 25.19
CA LYS A 706 -5.57 -5.91 23.95
C LYS A 706 -7.03 -6.33 23.80
N ILE A 707 -7.92 -5.36 23.57
CA ILE A 707 -9.33 -5.60 23.26
C ILE A 707 -9.63 -5.10 21.85
N ASP A 708 -9.93 -6.03 20.95
CA ASP A 708 -10.23 -5.74 19.54
C ASP A 708 -11.70 -6.00 19.24
N ARG A 709 -12.31 -5.21 18.35
CA ARG A 709 -13.57 -5.61 17.72
C ARG A 709 -13.35 -6.90 16.95
N HIS A 710 -14.14 -7.93 17.23
CA HIS A 710 -14.00 -9.21 16.54
C HIS A 710 -14.77 -9.18 15.22
N LEU A 711 -14.21 -8.48 14.23
CA LEU A 711 -14.79 -8.13 12.90
C LEU A 711 -15.23 -9.31 12.01
N HIS A 712 -15.20 -10.54 12.52
CA HIS A 712 -15.49 -11.75 11.75
C HIS A 712 -16.61 -12.61 12.34
N GLU A 713 -17.17 -12.26 13.50
CA GLU A 713 -18.19 -13.05 14.19
C GLU A 713 -19.14 -12.10 14.94
N ILE A 714 -20.19 -11.63 14.26
CA ILE A 714 -21.17 -10.67 14.81
C ILE A 714 -22.15 -11.31 15.79
N TRP A 715 -22.32 -12.62 15.72
CA TRP A 715 -23.16 -13.33 16.67
C TRP A 715 -22.69 -14.77 16.86
N ARG A 716 -22.74 -15.23 18.11
CA ARG A 716 -22.50 -16.63 18.49
C ARG A 716 -23.60 -17.16 19.39
N GLY A 717 -24.16 -18.31 19.02
CA GLY A 717 -25.06 -19.08 19.86
C GLY A 717 -24.42 -20.40 20.26
N GLN A 718 -24.19 -20.59 21.56
CA GLN A 718 -23.76 -21.87 22.10
C GLN A 718 -24.91 -22.87 22.14
N ALA A 719 -24.71 -24.10 21.67
CA ALA A 719 -25.76 -25.11 21.57
C ALA A 719 -26.39 -25.42 22.94
N GLU A 720 -25.59 -25.44 24.01
CA GLU A 720 -26.05 -25.66 25.39
C GLU A 720 -26.88 -24.51 25.96
N ALA A 721 -26.82 -23.32 25.35
CA ALA A 721 -27.63 -22.17 25.70
C ALA A 721 -28.89 -22.04 24.80
N MET A 722 -28.99 -22.80 23.71
CA MET A 722 -30.14 -22.78 22.81
C MET A 722 -31.36 -23.46 23.45
N ALA A 723 -32.55 -23.02 23.07
CA ALA A 723 -33.78 -23.67 23.45
C ALA A 723 -34.02 -24.91 22.55
N CYS A 724 -33.68 -26.10 23.05
CA CYS A 724 -33.83 -27.34 22.31
C CYS A 724 -35.10 -28.13 22.69
N THR A 725 -35.73 -28.79 21.72
CA THR A 725 -36.95 -29.61 21.95
C THR A 725 -36.66 -31.03 22.41
N ASP A 726 -35.44 -31.50 22.15
CA ASP A 726 -34.96 -32.82 22.52
C ASP A 726 -33.45 -32.75 22.81
N GLY A 727 -32.89 -33.83 23.31
CA GLY A 727 -31.46 -33.99 23.49
C GLY A 727 -30.99 -33.73 24.92
N ASN A 728 -29.70 -33.94 25.14
CA ASN A 728 -29.07 -33.72 26.43
C ASN A 728 -27.72 -32.99 26.26
N PRO A 729 -27.35 -32.12 27.21
CA PRO A 729 -26.01 -31.58 27.26
C PRO A 729 -25.00 -32.68 27.62
N GLY A 730 -23.75 -32.54 27.18
CA GLY A 730 -22.65 -33.40 27.60
C GLY A 730 -21.31 -32.69 27.55
N ASP A 731 -20.37 -33.15 28.38
CA ASP A 731 -19.00 -32.62 28.42
C ASP A 731 -18.18 -33.21 27.26
N ASP A 732 -17.44 -32.37 26.55
CA ASP A 732 -16.55 -32.73 25.44
C ASP A 732 -15.43 -31.70 25.32
N GLU A 733 -14.21 -32.03 25.74
CA GLU A 733 -13.02 -31.14 25.75
C GLU A 733 -12.63 -30.59 24.36
N LYS A 734 -13.25 -31.08 23.27
CA LYS A 734 -13.04 -30.58 21.91
C LYS A 734 -14.15 -29.66 21.42
N ALA A 735 -15.29 -29.64 22.13
CA ALA A 735 -16.35 -28.67 21.94
C ALA A 735 -15.93 -27.33 22.55
N SER A 736 -16.57 -26.26 22.11
CA SER A 736 -16.31 -24.96 22.71
C SER A 736 -16.93 -24.90 24.11
N ASN A 737 -16.24 -24.27 25.07
CA ASN A 737 -16.59 -24.30 26.51
C ASN A 737 -16.66 -25.71 27.14
N ASP A 738 -16.02 -26.71 26.53
CA ASP A 738 -16.03 -28.11 26.96
C ASP A 738 -17.44 -28.75 27.01
N THR A 739 -18.44 -28.15 26.36
CA THR A 739 -19.84 -28.62 26.39
C THR A 739 -20.46 -28.69 25.00
N ARG A 740 -21.35 -29.66 24.79
CA ARG A 740 -22.10 -29.87 23.53
C ARG A 740 -23.55 -30.21 23.80
N TRP A 741 -24.40 -30.08 22.78
CA TRP A 741 -25.77 -30.59 22.79
C TRP A 741 -25.93 -31.80 21.87
N ASN A 742 -26.42 -32.92 22.39
CA ASN A 742 -26.71 -34.13 21.60
C ASN A 742 -28.22 -34.22 21.33
N LEU A 743 -28.65 -34.04 20.07
CA LEU A 743 -30.01 -34.31 19.59
C LEU A 743 -30.13 -35.79 19.19
N GLN A 744 -31.01 -36.53 19.90
CA GLN A 744 -31.16 -37.98 19.78
C GLN A 744 -32.41 -38.38 18.99
N ASP A 745 -33.43 -37.53 18.97
CA ASP A 745 -34.65 -37.68 18.18
C ASP A 745 -34.86 -36.48 17.24
N ASP A 746 -35.71 -36.66 16.22
CA ASP A 746 -36.13 -35.58 15.32
C ASP A 746 -36.61 -34.37 16.16
N GLY A 747 -35.88 -33.26 16.05
CA GLY A 747 -35.99 -32.14 16.96
C GLY A 747 -35.20 -30.93 16.48
N TYR A 748 -35.21 -29.86 17.26
CA TYR A 748 -34.49 -28.64 16.91
C TYR A 748 -33.96 -27.91 18.14
N CYS A 749 -32.90 -27.12 17.93
CA CYS A 749 -32.42 -26.10 18.83
C CYS A 749 -32.66 -24.74 18.19
N GLN A 750 -33.20 -23.78 18.96
CA GLN A 750 -33.44 -22.42 18.48
C GLN A 750 -32.83 -21.37 19.39
N THR A 751 -32.46 -20.25 18.82
CA THR A 751 -31.93 -19.10 19.54
C THR A 751 -32.25 -17.81 18.78
N PRO A 752 -32.57 -16.71 19.49
CA PRO A 752 -32.57 -15.41 18.86
C PRO A 752 -31.15 -15.06 18.41
N LEU A 753 -31.05 -14.33 17.31
CA LEU A 753 -29.85 -13.64 16.89
C LEU A 753 -30.24 -12.22 16.46
N THR A 754 -29.36 -11.26 16.71
CA THR A 754 -29.54 -9.87 16.25
C THR A 754 -28.55 -9.64 15.13
N VAL A 755 -29.02 -8.96 14.09
CA VAL A 755 -28.21 -8.52 12.95
C VAL A 755 -28.14 -7.01 13.02
N ASP A 756 -26.93 -6.46 12.95
CA ASP A 756 -26.74 -5.01 13.09
C ASP A 756 -26.92 -4.25 11.77
N ASN A 757 -26.87 -4.95 10.63
CA ASN A 757 -27.05 -4.36 9.30
C ASN A 757 -27.73 -5.32 8.30
N ASP A 758 -28.59 -4.78 7.42
CA ASP A 758 -29.10 -5.50 6.25
C ASP A 758 -27.94 -6.06 5.41
N GLY A 759 -28.01 -7.30 4.91
CA GLY A 759 -27.01 -7.82 3.98
C GLY A 759 -26.85 -9.34 3.92
N THR A 760 -25.88 -9.80 3.11
CA THR A 760 -25.51 -11.22 3.01
C THR A 760 -24.52 -11.60 4.11
N HIS A 761 -24.99 -12.38 5.07
CA HIS A 761 -24.20 -12.90 6.18
C HIS A 761 -23.70 -14.32 5.92
N ARG A 762 -22.67 -14.76 6.63
CA ARG A 762 -22.19 -16.15 6.58
C ARG A 762 -22.60 -16.88 7.85
N LEU A 763 -23.54 -17.81 7.73
CA LEU A 763 -23.93 -18.71 8.82
C LEU A 763 -22.99 -19.91 8.85
N ARG A 764 -22.33 -20.14 10.00
CA ARG A 764 -21.52 -21.33 10.30
C ARG A 764 -22.16 -22.12 11.42
N ILE A 765 -22.18 -23.44 11.31
CA ILE A 765 -22.63 -24.34 12.38
C ILE A 765 -21.56 -25.40 12.60
N ARG A 766 -21.01 -25.47 13.81
CA ARG A 766 -20.03 -26.49 14.21
C ARG A 766 -20.79 -27.70 14.77
N ALA A 767 -20.67 -28.82 14.07
CA ALA A 767 -21.40 -30.04 14.36
C ALA A 767 -20.56 -31.29 14.04
N LEU A 768 -20.93 -32.41 14.65
CA LEU A 768 -20.49 -33.74 14.23
C LEU A 768 -21.68 -34.70 14.26
N GLY A 769 -21.55 -35.81 13.55
CA GLY A 769 -22.55 -36.87 13.49
C GLY A 769 -22.02 -38.16 14.11
N ASP A 770 -22.90 -38.90 14.78
CA ASP A 770 -22.66 -40.30 15.10
C ASP A 770 -23.42 -41.15 14.05
N PRO A 771 -22.76 -41.81 13.08
CA PRO A 771 -23.46 -42.51 12.01
C PRO A 771 -23.79 -43.97 12.35
N ILE A 772 -24.95 -44.45 11.90
CA ILE A 772 -25.27 -45.89 11.98
C ILE A 772 -24.42 -46.67 10.97
N ASP A 773 -23.86 -47.80 11.39
CA ASP A 773 -23.04 -48.70 10.58
C ASP A 773 -21.89 -47.97 9.83
N GLY A 774 -21.46 -46.80 10.31
CA GLY A 774 -20.43 -45.96 9.69
C GLY A 774 -20.80 -45.30 8.36
N SER A 775 -22.08 -45.29 7.98
CA SER A 775 -22.51 -44.78 6.66
C SER A 775 -23.84 -44.04 6.61
N HIS A 776 -24.68 -44.11 7.65
CA HIS A 776 -25.93 -43.35 7.72
C HIS A 776 -25.75 -42.16 8.66
N TRP A 777 -25.40 -41.01 8.10
CA TRP A 777 -25.10 -39.79 8.82
C TRP A 777 -26.36 -38.94 9.11
N PRO A 778 -26.36 -38.13 10.17
CA PRO A 778 -27.44 -37.20 10.47
C PRO A 778 -27.60 -36.13 9.39
N SER A 779 -28.83 -35.64 9.23
CA SER A 779 -29.21 -34.53 8.36
C SER A 779 -29.57 -33.34 9.24
N MET A 780 -28.88 -32.23 8.99
CA MET A 780 -29.04 -30.97 9.70
C MET A 780 -29.63 -29.92 8.75
N GLU A 781 -30.66 -29.20 9.20
CA GLU A 781 -31.25 -28.08 8.48
C GLU A 781 -31.09 -26.79 9.29
N ALA A 782 -30.65 -25.71 8.66
CA ALA A 782 -30.70 -24.36 9.23
C ALA A 782 -31.92 -23.61 8.70
N TRP A 783 -32.71 -23.08 9.61
CA TRP A 783 -33.88 -22.25 9.35
C TRP A 783 -33.71 -20.89 10.01
N ILE A 784 -34.03 -19.81 9.30
CA ILE A 784 -34.09 -18.46 9.88
C ILE A 784 -35.50 -17.91 9.67
N ASP A 785 -36.12 -17.45 10.75
CA ASP A 785 -37.51 -16.93 10.79
C ASP A 785 -38.55 -17.87 10.17
N GLY A 786 -38.31 -19.17 10.33
CA GLY A 786 -39.18 -20.22 9.78
C GLY A 786 -39.01 -20.48 8.29
N ASN A 787 -37.97 -19.92 7.64
CA ASN A 787 -37.57 -20.24 6.27
C ASN A 787 -36.32 -21.14 6.25
N LEU A 788 -36.35 -22.21 5.46
CA LEU A 788 -35.19 -23.10 5.29
C LEU A 788 -34.10 -22.38 4.49
N VAL A 789 -32.93 -22.19 5.11
CA VAL A 789 -31.76 -21.57 4.48
C VAL A 789 -30.89 -22.63 3.82
N LYS A 790 -30.61 -23.74 4.53
CA LYS A 790 -29.74 -24.80 4.01
C LYS A 790 -29.99 -26.14 4.70
N ASN A 791 -29.75 -27.23 3.99
CA ASN A 791 -29.60 -28.58 4.55
C ASN A 791 -28.19 -29.13 4.30
N TRP A 792 -27.71 -29.95 5.23
CA TRP A 792 -26.44 -30.67 5.16
C TRP A 792 -26.62 -32.11 5.61
N THR A 793 -25.84 -33.02 5.02
CA THR A 793 -25.50 -34.29 5.65
C THR A 793 -24.29 -34.02 6.55
N VAL A 794 -24.40 -34.33 7.84
CA VAL A 794 -23.31 -34.15 8.82
C VAL A 794 -22.40 -35.38 8.76
N ASP A 795 -21.59 -35.41 7.71
CA ASP A 795 -20.73 -36.52 7.25
C ASP A 795 -19.38 -36.66 7.98
N SER A 796 -19.30 -36.21 9.23
CA SER A 796 -18.05 -36.18 10.00
C SER A 796 -18.26 -36.66 11.43
N ALA A 797 -17.45 -37.63 11.87
CA ALA A 797 -17.44 -38.12 13.26
C ALA A 797 -16.56 -37.24 14.18
N ASP A 798 -15.77 -36.35 13.59
CA ASP A 798 -15.05 -35.27 14.27
C ASP A 798 -15.77 -33.93 14.05
N TRP A 799 -15.54 -32.96 14.93
CA TRP A 799 -16.11 -31.63 14.81
C TRP A 799 -15.78 -31.00 13.44
N LYS A 800 -16.82 -30.63 12.70
CA LYS A 800 -16.71 -29.98 11.39
C LYS A 800 -17.62 -28.76 11.35
N THR A 801 -17.19 -27.73 10.63
CA THR A 801 -17.99 -26.52 10.42
C THR A 801 -18.73 -26.61 9.10
N TYR A 802 -20.04 -26.42 9.16
CA TYR A 802 -20.95 -26.38 8.01
C TYR A 802 -21.36 -24.94 7.75
N THR A 803 -21.15 -24.47 6.52
CA THR A 803 -21.25 -23.05 6.20
C THR A 803 -22.27 -22.79 5.09
N THR A 804 -23.01 -21.70 5.19
CA THR A 804 -23.87 -21.17 4.12
C THR A 804 -23.91 -19.63 4.15
N LYS A 805 -24.43 -19.03 3.08
CA LYS A 805 -24.72 -17.60 3.02
C LYS A 805 -26.21 -17.39 3.29
N VAL A 806 -26.55 -16.31 3.99
CA VAL A 806 -27.94 -15.95 4.26
C VAL A 806 -28.12 -14.45 4.19
N ASP A 807 -29.11 -13.99 3.45
CA ASP A 807 -29.48 -12.57 3.41
C ASP A 807 -30.42 -12.29 4.59
N LEU A 808 -30.02 -11.38 5.47
CA LEU A 808 -30.78 -10.98 6.65
C LEU A 808 -30.93 -9.47 6.68
N SER A 809 -32.06 -9.00 7.21
CA SER A 809 -32.24 -7.59 7.50
C SER A 809 -31.59 -7.23 8.85
N GLU A 810 -31.38 -5.95 9.12
CA GLU A 810 -31.12 -5.41 10.44
C GLU A 810 -32.26 -5.80 11.39
N GLY A 811 -31.88 -6.14 12.61
CA GLY A 811 -32.78 -6.42 13.71
C GLY A 811 -32.79 -7.88 14.15
N ALA A 812 -33.84 -8.23 14.90
CA ALA A 812 -33.93 -9.53 15.56
C ALA A 812 -34.47 -10.61 14.60
N HIS A 813 -33.71 -11.70 14.51
CA HIS A 813 -34.05 -12.93 13.80
C HIS A 813 -34.04 -14.13 14.75
N ASN A 814 -34.58 -15.26 14.29
CA ASN A 814 -34.54 -16.52 15.05
C ASN A 814 -33.93 -17.63 14.20
N LEU A 815 -32.76 -18.13 14.62
CA LEU A 815 -32.12 -19.31 14.04
C LEU A 815 -32.68 -20.57 14.69
N GLU A 816 -33.05 -21.54 13.86
CA GLU A 816 -33.48 -22.86 14.25
C GLU A 816 -32.66 -23.92 13.49
N ILE A 817 -31.95 -24.76 14.23
CA ILE A 817 -31.15 -25.87 13.71
C ILE A 817 -31.93 -27.17 13.95
N ARG A 818 -32.39 -27.82 12.87
CA ARG A 818 -33.23 -29.02 12.94
C ARG A 818 -32.45 -30.28 12.58
N TYR A 819 -32.70 -31.34 13.33
CA TYR A 819 -32.34 -32.71 13.00
C TYR A 819 -33.55 -33.42 12.40
N THR A 820 -33.44 -33.96 11.17
CA THR A 820 -34.63 -34.34 10.36
C THR A 820 -34.65 -35.75 9.79
N ASN A 821 -33.63 -36.58 10.06
CA ASN A 821 -33.56 -37.94 9.55
C ASN A 821 -33.27 -38.96 10.66
N ASN A 822 -33.98 -38.86 11.79
CA ASN A 822 -33.77 -39.82 12.87
C ASN A 822 -34.05 -41.26 12.44
N HIS A 823 -33.09 -42.15 12.69
CA HIS A 823 -33.16 -43.53 12.28
C HIS A 823 -32.52 -44.49 13.30
N ALA A 824 -33.32 -45.05 14.21
CA ALA A 824 -32.82 -46.16 15.02
C ALA A 824 -32.78 -47.49 14.22
N HIS A 825 -31.60 -48.11 14.10
CA HIS A 825 -31.46 -49.47 13.55
C HIS A 825 -30.58 -50.35 14.46
N ASN A 826 -31.10 -51.51 14.87
CA ASN A 826 -30.43 -52.48 15.76
C ASN A 826 -29.89 -51.96 17.11
N GLY A 827 -30.36 -50.79 17.57
CA GLY A 827 -29.91 -50.18 18.83
C GLY A 827 -28.75 -49.20 18.68
N GLU A 828 -28.34 -48.91 17.44
CA GLU A 828 -27.55 -47.75 17.05
C GLU A 828 -28.50 -46.68 16.50
N ASP A 829 -28.19 -45.42 16.77
CA ASP A 829 -28.96 -44.24 16.37
C ASP A 829 -28.02 -43.23 15.69
N ASN A 830 -28.55 -42.39 14.79
CA ASN A 830 -27.72 -41.44 14.06
C ASN A 830 -27.70 -40.02 14.68
N ASP A 831 -27.19 -39.89 15.89
CA ASP A 831 -27.23 -38.65 16.68
C ASP A 831 -26.56 -37.44 16.00
N LEU A 832 -27.19 -36.27 16.08
CA LEU A 832 -26.61 -34.98 15.71
C LEU A 832 -26.06 -34.27 16.95
N LEU A 833 -24.75 -33.97 16.94
CA LEU A 833 -24.09 -33.27 18.02
C LEU A 833 -23.73 -31.86 17.58
N LEU A 834 -24.26 -30.87 18.31
CA LEU A 834 -24.07 -29.44 18.08
C LEU A 834 -23.13 -28.86 19.14
N ASP A 835 -22.24 -27.98 18.72
CA ASP A 835 -21.38 -27.20 19.60
C ASP A 835 -21.82 -25.74 19.58
N ALA A 836 -21.70 -25.08 18.43
CA ALA A 836 -21.99 -23.67 18.29
C ALA A 836 -22.51 -23.32 16.90
N ALA A 837 -23.29 -22.24 16.83
CA ALA A 837 -23.59 -21.54 15.59
C ALA A 837 -23.03 -20.13 15.63
N TYR A 838 -22.62 -19.65 14.47
CA TYR A 838 -21.99 -18.36 14.28
C TYR A 838 -22.62 -17.65 13.10
N LEU A 839 -22.81 -16.35 13.22
CA LEU A 839 -23.11 -15.47 12.11
C LEU A 839 -21.91 -14.53 11.95
N ASP A 840 -21.33 -14.54 10.76
CA ASP A 840 -20.23 -13.65 10.42
C ASP A 840 -20.74 -12.57 9.49
N GLU A 841 -20.25 -11.35 9.70
CA GLU A 841 -20.34 -10.29 8.71
C GLU A 841 -19.59 -10.70 7.44
N ARG A 842 -20.19 -10.37 6.30
CA ARG A 842 -19.47 -10.41 5.03
C ARG A 842 -19.88 -9.21 4.21
N HIS A 843 -19.05 -8.17 4.21
CA HIS A 843 -19.07 -6.95 3.36
C HIS A 843 -20.50 -6.58 2.95
N ILE A 844 -21.11 -5.64 3.65
CA ILE A 844 -22.51 -5.28 3.52
C ILE A 844 -22.79 -4.95 2.06
N VAL A 845 -23.52 -5.80 1.34
CA VAL A 845 -23.83 -5.55 -0.08
C VAL A 845 -24.94 -4.51 -0.13
N ARG A 846 -24.55 -3.24 -0.28
CA ARG A 846 -25.45 -2.07 -0.30
C ARG A 846 -26.24 -1.97 -1.60
N TRP A 847 -25.66 -2.48 -2.70
CA TRP A 847 -26.35 -2.60 -3.97
C TRP A 847 -25.80 -3.78 -4.78
N VAL A 848 -26.66 -4.49 -5.49
CA VAL A 848 -26.28 -5.56 -6.40
C VAL A 848 -27.22 -5.56 -7.58
N GLU A 849 -26.67 -5.72 -8.78
CA GLU A 849 -27.44 -5.86 -9.99
C GLU A 849 -26.85 -6.95 -10.89
N GLN A 850 -27.74 -7.70 -11.54
CA GLN A 850 -27.36 -8.65 -12.57
C GLN A 850 -27.02 -7.88 -13.85
N ALA A 851 -25.97 -8.25 -14.58
CA ALA A 851 -25.58 -7.52 -15.78
C ALA A 851 -26.72 -7.47 -16.82
N GLU A 852 -27.53 -8.52 -16.93
CA GLU A 852 -28.71 -8.60 -17.80
C GLU A 852 -29.90 -7.74 -17.35
N ALA A 853 -29.87 -7.20 -16.13
CA ALA A 853 -30.84 -6.24 -15.65
C ALA A 853 -30.38 -4.79 -15.84
N MET A 854 -29.08 -4.57 -16.07
CA MET A 854 -28.52 -3.27 -16.41
C MET A 854 -28.96 -2.83 -17.83
N THR A 855 -28.88 -1.52 -18.09
CA THR A 855 -29.09 -0.98 -19.43
C THR A 855 -27.79 -1.07 -20.23
N CYS A 856 -27.69 -2.05 -21.12
CA CYS A 856 -26.53 -2.21 -22.00
C CYS A 856 -26.78 -1.66 -23.41
N ASP A 857 -25.78 -1.05 -24.03
CA ASP A 857 -25.88 -0.47 -25.39
C ASP A 857 -25.56 -1.48 -26.51
N VAL A 858 -24.79 -2.52 -26.19
CA VAL A 858 -24.43 -3.66 -27.05
C VAL A 858 -24.50 -4.98 -26.27
N GLY A 859 -24.42 -6.10 -26.98
CA GLY A 859 -24.51 -7.44 -26.39
C GLY A 859 -25.93 -7.99 -26.31
N ASP A 860 -26.04 -9.23 -25.81
CA ASP A 860 -27.31 -9.91 -25.46
C ASP A 860 -27.09 -10.76 -24.20
N ASP A 861 -28.20 -11.16 -23.56
CA ASP A 861 -28.22 -12.13 -22.48
C ASP A 861 -27.98 -13.56 -22.98
N GLU A 862 -27.07 -14.28 -22.32
CA GLU A 862 -26.71 -15.66 -22.67
C GLU A 862 -26.83 -16.59 -21.45
N PRO A 863 -27.25 -17.86 -21.65
CA PRO A 863 -27.44 -18.80 -20.55
C PRO A 863 -26.11 -19.45 -20.11
N ASP A 864 -25.83 -19.45 -18.79
CA ASP A 864 -24.78 -20.26 -18.17
C ASP A 864 -25.21 -20.66 -16.76
N SER A 865 -25.40 -21.96 -16.51
CA SER A 865 -25.78 -22.50 -15.19
C SER A 865 -24.78 -22.23 -14.05
N LYS A 866 -23.61 -21.64 -14.36
CA LYS A 866 -22.61 -21.22 -13.37
C LYS A 866 -22.65 -19.72 -13.10
N ALA A 867 -23.30 -18.93 -13.95
CA ALA A 867 -23.57 -17.52 -13.70
C ALA A 867 -24.70 -17.39 -12.67
N SER A 868 -24.80 -16.22 -12.04
CA SER A 868 -25.93 -15.96 -11.16
C SER A 868 -27.24 -15.94 -11.98
N SER A 869 -28.33 -16.41 -11.38
CA SER A 869 -29.63 -16.57 -12.07
C SER A 869 -29.64 -17.46 -13.34
N ASP A 870 -28.59 -18.25 -13.58
CA ASP A 870 -28.37 -19.07 -14.79
C ASP A 870 -28.16 -18.26 -16.09
N THR A 871 -27.91 -16.95 -16.02
CA THR A 871 -27.74 -16.02 -17.17
C THR A 871 -26.61 -15.01 -16.93
N TYR A 872 -26.09 -14.43 -18.00
CA TYR A 872 -25.10 -13.34 -17.94
C TYR A 872 -25.21 -12.45 -19.18
N TRP A 873 -24.57 -11.28 -19.19
CA TRP A 873 -24.52 -10.40 -20.36
C TRP A 873 -23.23 -10.56 -21.16
N ASN A 874 -23.36 -10.79 -22.47
CA ASN A 874 -22.23 -10.95 -23.40
C ASN A 874 -21.99 -9.67 -24.22
N LEU A 875 -20.97 -8.88 -23.85
CA LEU A 875 -20.50 -7.76 -24.65
C LEU A 875 -19.53 -8.29 -25.74
N TRP A 876 -20.05 -8.51 -26.94
CA TRP A 876 -19.27 -9.02 -28.09
C TRP A 876 -18.55 -7.94 -28.91
N THR A 877 -18.67 -6.67 -28.52
CA THR A 877 -17.99 -5.53 -29.16
C THR A 877 -17.89 -4.39 -28.16
N GLU A 878 -17.12 -3.35 -28.48
CA GLU A 878 -16.96 -2.17 -27.61
C GLU A 878 -18.32 -1.57 -27.25
N GLY A 879 -18.55 -1.40 -25.95
CA GLY A 879 -19.80 -0.87 -25.40
C GLY A 879 -19.87 -1.04 -23.89
N SER A 880 -21.01 -0.71 -23.30
CA SER A 880 -21.17 -0.68 -21.85
C SER A 880 -22.54 -1.12 -21.35
N CYS A 881 -22.56 -1.49 -20.08
CA CYS A 881 -23.75 -1.77 -19.28
C CYS A 881 -23.81 -0.77 -18.12
N GLN A 882 -24.91 -0.02 -18.02
CA GLN A 882 -25.10 1.02 -17.01
C GLN A 882 -26.36 0.78 -16.18
N ASP A 883 -26.30 1.06 -14.89
CA ASP A 883 -27.47 1.19 -14.02
C ASP A 883 -27.26 2.25 -12.93
N THR A 884 -28.33 2.62 -12.21
CA THR A 884 -28.27 3.55 -11.09
C THR A 884 -28.37 2.80 -9.76
N ALA A 885 -27.25 2.72 -9.04
CA ALA A 885 -27.19 2.19 -7.69
C ALA A 885 -27.78 3.20 -6.68
N THR A 886 -28.75 2.78 -5.87
CA THR A 886 -29.19 3.56 -4.71
C THR A 886 -28.71 2.84 -3.45
N VAL A 887 -27.81 3.48 -2.72
CA VAL A 887 -27.20 2.98 -1.47
C VAL A 887 -27.70 3.84 -0.31
N ASP A 888 -28.08 3.21 0.78
CA ASP A 888 -28.65 3.85 1.97
C ASP A 888 -27.59 4.38 2.95
N GLU A 889 -26.38 3.85 2.85
CA GLU A 889 -25.19 4.23 3.62
C GLU A 889 -23.97 4.30 2.70
N ALA A 890 -22.85 4.79 3.22
CA ALA A 890 -21.61 4.86 2.44
C ALA A 890 -21.14 3.44 2.03
N THR A 891 -20.56 3.33 0.84
CA THR A 891 -19.93 2.10 0.34
C THR A 891 -18.43 2.30 0.23
N ASN A 892 -17.66 1.22 0.35
CA ASN A 892 -16.19 1.16 0.28
C ASN A 892 -15.63 0.19 -0.79
N GLU A 893 -16.44 -0.65 -1.45
CA GLU A 893 -15.98 -1.61 -2.50
C GLU A 893 -16.95 -1.68 -3.68
N LEU A 894 -16.44 -1.57 -4.92
CA LEU A 894 -17.14 -2.08 -6.12
C LEU A 894 -16.60 -3.46 -6.45
N ARG A 895 -17.51 -4.39 -6.73
CA ARG A 895 -17.21 -5.74 -7.21
C ARG A 895 -17.90 -6.03 -8.53
N VAL A 896 -17.16 -6.62 -9.47
CA VAL A 896 -17.67 -7.17 -10.72
C VAL A 896 -17.33 -8.67 -10.80
N ILE A 897 -18.28 -9.50 -11.24
CA ILE A 897 -18.03 -10.89 -11.60
C ILE A 897 -18.04 -10.98 -13.13
N ALA A 898 -16.91 -11.35 -13.71
CA ALA A 898 -16.74 -11.40 -15.16
C ALA A 898 -15.84 -12.56 -15.59
N ARG A 899 -15.89 -12.89 -16.88
CA ARG A 899 -14.92 -13.74 -17.59
C ARG A 899 -14.72 -13.20 -19.01
N GLY A 900 -13.67 -13.65 -19.68
CA GLY A 900 -13.33 -13.18 -21.02
C GLY A 900 -13.18 -14.31 -22.02
N GLU A 901 -13.26 -13.95 -23.30
CA GLU A 901 -12.76 -14.77 -24.41
C GLU A 901 -11.67 -13.97 -25.13
N PRO A 902 -10.46 -14.52 -25.33
CA PRO A 902 -9.39 -13.80 -25.99
C PRO A 902 -9.50 -13.89 -27.52
N ALA A 903 -8.97 -12.87 -28.21
CA ALA A 903 -8.70 -12.93 -29.64
C ALA A 903 -7.30 -12.38 -29.92
N ASN A 904 -6.56 -13.02 -30.83
CA ASN A 904 -5.16 -12.72 -31.14
C ASN A 904 -4.24 -12.73 -29.91
N GLY A 905 -4.49 -13.64 -28.96
CA GLY A 905 -3.69 -13.77 -27.73
C GLY A 905 -3.86 -12.61 -26.72
N GLN A 906 -4.89 -11.79 -26.86
CA GLN A 906 -5.19 -10.66 -25.98
C GLN A 906 -6.61 -10.81 -25.42
N TRP A 907 -6.76 -10.55 -24.12
CA TRP A 907 -7.99 -10.71 -23.37
C TRP A 907 -8.83 -9.42 -23.35
N PRO A 908 -10.13 -9.51 -23.02
CA PRO A 908 -10.98 -8.33 -22.86
C PRO A 908 -10.46 -7.38 -21.78
N TYR A 909 -10.61 -6.09 -22.03
CA TYR A 909 -10.28 -5.01 -21.12
C TYR A 909 -11.57 -4.34 -20.66
N MET A 910 -11.81 -4.42 -19.35
CA MET A 910 -13.02 -3.98 -18.68
C MET A 910 -12.72 -2.74 -17.84
N GLU A 911 -13.45 -1.66 -18.03
CA GLU A 911 -13.41 -0.46 -17.20
C GLU A 911 -14.69 -0.38 -16.35
N ALA A 912 -14.56 0.00 -15.09
CA ALA A 912 -15.69 0.34 -14.23
C ALA A 912 -15.72 1.85 -13.96
N TYR A 913 -16.91 2.42 -14.06
CA TYR A 913 -17.19 3.82 -13.80
C TYR A 913 -18.22 3.96 -12.69
N VAL A 914 -18.03 4.97 -11.84
CA VAL A 914 -19.07 5.44 -10.91
C VAL A 914 -19.20 6.96 -11.06
N ASN A 915 -20.44 7.43 -11.25
CA ASN A 915 -20.76 8.84 -11.52
C ASN A 915 -19.99 9.45 -12.69
N GLY A 916 -19.65 8.63 -13.69
CA GLY A 916 -18.90 9.04 -14.88
C GLY A 916 -17.38 9.09 -14.73
N ASN A 917 -16.84 8.74 -13.56
CA ASN A 917 -15.39 8.62 -13.32
C ASN A 917 -14.96 7.16 -13.44
N VAL A 918 -13.86 6.88 -14.15
CA VAL A 918 -13.22 5.56 -14.11
C VAL A 918 -12.70 5.32 -12.71
N ILE A 919 -13.16 4.26 -12.05
CA ILE A 919 -12.67 3.86 -10.72
C ILE A 919 -11.75 2.64 -10.79
N ALA A 920 -11.83 1.84 -11.85
CA ALA A 920 -10.94 0.71 -12.07
C ALA A 920 -10.91 0.28 -13.53
N ASN A 921 -9.85 -0.44 -13.89
CA ASN A 921 -9.74 -1.17 -15.13
C ASN A 921 -9.10 -2.54 -14.89
N TRP A 922 -9.51 -3.55 -15.65
CA TRP A 922 -9.01 -4.92 -15.52
C TRP A 922 -8.82 -5.56 -16.89
N THR A 923 -7.75 -6.34 -17.02
CA THR A 923 -7.68 -7.37 -18.06
C THR A 923 -8.40 -8.61 -17.58
N VAL A 924 -9.50 -8.99 -18.24
CA VAL A 924 -10.34 -10.13 -17.86
C VAL A 924 -9.75 -11.41 -18.45
N ASN A 925 -8.63 -11.85 -17.88
CA ASN A 925 -7.74 -12.88 -18.43
C ASN A 925 -8.10 -14.34 -18.09
N HIS A 926 -9.36 -14.61 -17.76
CA HIS A 926 -9.85 -15.93 -17.38
C HIS A 926 -11.11 -16.30 -18.16
N ASP A 927 -11.20 -17.56 -18.60
CA ASP A 927 -12.38 -18.15 -19.27
C ASP A 927 -13.41 -18.73 -18.27
N TYR A 928 -13.20 -18.50 -16.98
CA TYR A 928 -14.09 -18.85 -15.88
C TYR A 928 -14.42 -17.62 -15.02
N TRP A 929 -15.61 -17.64 -14.39
CA TRP A 929 -16.12 -16.54 -13.58
C TRP A 929 -15.13 -16.16 -12.47
N THR A 930 -14.62 -14.94 -12.55
CA THR A 930 -13.62 -14.38 -11.65
C THR A 930 -14.18 -13.14 -10.97
N LYS A 931 -13.82 -12.94 -9.69
CA LYS A 931 -14.16 -11.74 -8.93
C LYS A 931 -13.10 -10.66 -9.22
N TYR A 932 -13.56 -9.50 -9.68
CA TYR A 932 -12.78 -8.28 -9.81
C TYR A 932 -13.28 -7.28 -8.78
N THR A 933 -12.38 -6.66 -8.03
CA THR A 933 -12.72 -5.70 -6.96
C THR A 933 -11.85 -4.48 -7.01
N VAL A 934 -12.44 -3.37 -6.60
CA VAL A 934 -11.74 -2.11 -6.35
C VAL A 934 -12.36 -1.44 -5.13
N PRO A 935 -11.55 -0.78 -4.28
CA PRO A 935 -12.07 0.18 -3.32
C PRO A 935 -12.94 1.23 -4.02
N LEU A 936 -14.03 1.65 -3.38
CA LEU A 936 -14.98 2.61 -3.91
C LEU A 936 -15.54 3.41 -2.75
N SER A 937 -15.18 4.69 -2.62
CA SER A 937 -15.79 5.56 -1.61
C SER A 937 -16.93 6.39 -2.21
N VAL A 938 -18.17 6.00 -1.95
CA VAL A 938 -19.35 6.82 -2.29
C VAL A 938 -20.30 6.90 -1.12
N ALA A 939 -20.83 8.11 -0.87
CA ALA A 939 -21.77 8.36 0.22
C ALA A 939 -23.14 7.67 -0.03
N ALA A 940 -23.97 7.63 1.01
CA ALA A 940 -25.39 7.29 0.85
C ALA A 940 -26.03 8.15 -0.26
N GLY A 941 -26.72 7.52 -1.20
CA GLY A 941 -27.30 8.24 -2.32
C GLY A 941 -27.49 7.41 -3.58
N SER A 942 -27.76 8.12 -4.66
CA SER A 942 -27.95 7.55 -5.99
C SER A 942 -26.67 7.76 -6.80
N HIS A 943 -26.13 6.69 -7.37
CA HIS A 943 -24.86 6.67 -8.10
C HIS A 943 -25.04 5.96 -9.44
N ASP A 944 -24.52 6.55 -10.52
CA ASP A 944 -24.53 5.91 -11.82
C ASP A 944 -23.33 4.95 -11.92
N VAL A 945 -23.58 3.67 -12.19
CA VAL A 945 -22.56 2.62 -12.30
C VAL A 945 -22.52 2.13 -13.74
N GLU A 946 -21.34 2.13 -14.36
CA GLU A 946 -21.16 1.67 -15.74
C GLU A 946 -19.97 0.72 -15.85
N ILE A 947 -20.17 -0.43 -16.52
CA ILE A 947 -19.11 -1.37 -16.89
C ILE A 947 -18.91 -1.30 -18.40
N ARG A 948 -17.68 -1.05 -18.85
CA ARG A 948 -17.36 -0.82 -20.27
C ARG A 948 -16.31 -1.82 -20.77
N PHE A 949 -16.54 -2.36 -21.96
CA PHE A 949 -15.58 -3.15 -22.73
C PHE A 949 -14.94 -2.26 -23.80
N THR A 950 -13.61 -2.10 -23.79
CA THR A 950 -12.94 -1.03 -24.59
C THR A 950 -11.89 -1.49 -25.60
N ASN A 951 -11.67 -2.80 -25.76
CA ASN A 951 -10.70 -3.31 -26.72
C ASN A 951 -11.27 -4.44 -27.56
N ASP A 952 -12.32 -4.20 -28.35
CA ASP A 952 -12.87 -5.26 -29.21
C ASP A 952 -11.85 -5.73 -30.26
N ALA A 953 -11.87 -7.03 -30.57
CA ALA A 953 -11.13 -7.59 -31.69
C ALA A 953 -11.81 -8.84 -32.22
N TYR A 954 -12.16 -8.78 -33.51
CA TYR A 954 -12.75 -9.90 -34.24
C TYR A 954 -11.84 -10.37 -35.38
N THR A 955 -11.71 -11.69 -35.54
CA THR A 955 -11.04 -12.33 -36.68
C THR A 955 -11.96 -13.38 -37.31
N ASP A 956 -11.54 -13.99 -38.43
CA ASP A 956 -12.30 -15.06 -39.07
C ASP A 956 -12.48 -16.32 -38.18
N THR A 957 -11.71 -16.44 -37.08
CA THR A 957 -11.67 -17.65 -36.22
C THR A 957 -11.83 -17.40 -34.72
N GLU A 958 -11.65 -16.17 -34.25
CA GLU A 958 -11.66 -15.79 -32.83
C GLU A 958 -12.42 -14.47 -32.68
N ASP A 959 -13.10 -14.31 -31.54
CA ASP A 959 -13.87 -13.13 -31.17
C ASP A 959 -13.55 -12.77 -29.71
N ARG A 960 -13.27 -11.49 -29.42
CA ARG A 960 -12.94 -11.06 -28.07
C ARG A 960 -14.20 -10.54 -27.41
N ASN A 961 -14.62 -11.24 -26.37
CA ASN A 961 -15.90 -10.96 -25.71
C ASN A 961 -15.69 -10.76 -24.22
N LEU A 962 -16.31 -9.73 -23.65
CA LEU A 962 -16.43 -9.55 -22.20
C LEU A 962 -17.77 -10.12 -21.74
N HIS A 963 -17.72 -11.11 -20.84
CA HIS A 963 -18.91 -11.69 -20.22
C HIS A 963 -19.04 -11.16 -18.79
N VAL A 964 -20.12 -10.45 -18.49
CA VAL A 964 -20.38 -9.85 -17.17
C VAL A 964 -21.59 -10.54 -16.54
N ASP A 965 -21.47 -10.96 -15.28
CA ASP A 965 -22.52 -11.65 -14.52
C ASP A 965 -23.16 -10.71 -13.50
N VAL A 966 -22.37 -10.18 -12.56
CA VAL A 966 -22.88 -9.36 -11.44
C VAL A 966 -22.02 -8.14 -11.21
N VAL A 967 -22.67 -7.02 -10.91
CA VAL A 967 -22.04 -5.82 -10.36
C VAL A 967 -22.63 -5.56 -8.97
N SER A 968 -21.79 -5.25 -7.98
CA SER A 968 -22.26 -4.93 -6.63
C SER A 968 -21.41 -3.86 -5.95
N MET A 969 -22.05 -2.94 -5.23
CA MET A 969 -21.39 -2.02 -4.28
C MET A 969 -21.54 -2.56 -2.86
N ARG A 970 -20.49 -2.44 -2.06
CA ARG A 970 -20.42 -2.97 -0.70
C ARG A 970 -19.87 -1.94 0.28
N GLY A 971 -20.33 -1.98 1.53
CA GLY A 971 -19.87 -1.19 2.66
C GLY A 971 -19.23 -2.05 3.72
#